data_AF-A0A1V4VLI6-F1
#
_entry.id   AF-A0A1V4VLI6-F1
#
_cell.length_a   1.000
_cell.length_b   1.000
_cell.length_c   1.000
_cell.angle_alpha   90.00
_cell.angle_beta   90.00
_cell.angle_gamma   90.00
#
_symmetry.space_group_name_H-M   'P 1'
#
loop_
_entity.id
_entity.type
_entity.pdbx_description
1 polymer ?
#
loop_
_entity_poly.entity_id
_entity_poly.type
_entity_poly.pdbx_seq_one_letter_code
_entity_poly.pdbx_strand_id
1 'polypeptide(L)'
;MEPVSDNYIGIDEVAEYLGVKVSTVRTWIKTKEFPAHKIGGKLWKFKKSEIDKWVDSDKNQKSKIISLGQGDIAMIKLGTVFSGIGAVEHALDRLGIPYEIEFACDNGERKLKTSYESIEKATEGMSNAERNAYVAKLYAEETGINYVEQSYKANYKIDDSKFFQDVKLLDGKEFRGKVDLFVGGSPCQSFSVMGKQGGLEEARGTLFYEYARLVEEIQPKVFIYENVTGMLKHDKGHTWEVISSIFDTLGYVWKYWVLNAKDFGLPQNRRRIFVVGFRKDLAPFFEKIMDPQKIKLKQDMTALLEEDVPNKYYLPEKGFKRVIDPNQKKHVALNGTIARCQVACQQFNWFGDMRLETEIPQRLEDDARVFKGIYEGKRSVARCLTPRECLRLMGYADSFKIVVPDPHMYRQSGNSIAVNVIMEVVRQINLTGVFKDPEDKRKKRLQIATVFSGIGAAEFALKRLGIEHDIVFACDNGEIDMLQTEEEIAETLKKIPTLEGRKEYVRSQIPPKRVNSVKKSYLANYDMDEEHYYHNVKFLEGEEYKGKVDLFVGGSPCQSFTLLGYQQGLEVARGTLFYEFARLVKEIEPKAFIYENVQGLLKHDKGRTWEVVQSVFNSLGYTLHTQVLDAVNYGIPQKRRRVFVVGFKEGGENFQFPTEKELNFTMQSFLLENAAEGHVRAEGKKIVVHPGGQDVPDKYFLSERILPGIMCEGTGGFSMKPEIDLEIARPLMSTMHKMHRAGEDNYVTTNGRIRRLAPRECLRLMGFTDDFKIAVADTPMYKQAGNSVVVDVLMGIIEEILKCLEVES
;
A
#
# COMPACT_ATOMS: atom_id res chain seq x y z
N MET A 1 -9.29 -44.02 23.43
CA MET A 1 -10.38 -43.04 23.31
C MET A 1 -11.25 -43.48 22.15
N GLU A 2 -12.53 -43.72 22.41
CA GLU A 2 -13.53 -44.08 21.40
C GLU A 2 -13.64 -43.00 20.29
N PRO A 3 -14.05 -43.35 19.06
CA PRO A 3 -14.27 -42.38 18.01
C PRO A 3 -15.48 -41.51 18.37
N VAL A 4 -15.23 -40.24 18.70
CA VAL A 4 -16.31 -39.26 18.94
C VAL A 4 -17.12 -39.14 17.65
N SER A 5 -18.41 -39.50 17.72
CA SER A 5 -19.35 -39.31 16.61
C SER A 5 -19.45 -37.81 16.29
N ASP A 6 -19.01 -37.40 15.10
CA ASP A 6 -19.06 -36.01 14.65
C ASP A 6 -20.51 -35.62 14.32
N ASN A 7 -21.22 -35.10 15.33
CA ASN A 7 -22.64 -34.81 15.26
C ASN A 7 -22.91 -33.52 14.45
N TYR A 8 -23.96 -33.57 13.63
CA TYR A 8 -24.44 -32.42 12.87
C TYR A 8 -25.25 -31.45 13.74
N ILE A 9 -24.74 -30.24 13.88
CA ILE A 9 -25.38 -29.16 14.63
C ILE A 9 -26.19 -28.22 13.72
N GLY A 10 -27.20 -27.55 14.28
CA GLY A 10 -28.04 -26.58 13.59
C GLY A 10 -27.40 -25.20 13.49
N ILE A 11 -27.96 -24.32 12.63
CA ILE A 11 -27.36 -22.99 12.39
C ILE A 11 -27.33 -22.09 13.65
N ASP A 12 -28.31 -22.24 14.53
CA ASP A 12 -28.39 -21.48 15.79
C ASP A 12 -27.29 -21.94 16.77
N GLU A 13 -27.06 -23.25 16.86
CA GLU A 13 -25.98 -23.84 17.66
C GLU A 13 -24.59 -23.47 17.12
N VAL A 14 -24.42 -23.35 15.80
CA VAL A 14 -23.17 -22.86 15.20
C VAL A 14 -22.92 -21.39 15.52
N ALA A 15 -23.97 -20.57 15.46
CA ALA A 15 -23.89 -19.16 15.77
C ALA A 15 -23.49 -18.95 17.24
N GLU A 16 -24.08 -19.73 18.15
CA GLU A 16 -23.71 -19.76 19.56
C GLU A 16 -22.27 -20.28 19.78
N TYR A 17 -21.92 -21.40 19.14
CA TYR A 17 -20.58 -22.00 19.23
C TYR A 17 -19.46 -21.05 18.77
N LEU A 18 -19.73 -20.22 17.75
CA LEU A 18 -18.79 -19.24 17.20
C LEU A 18 -18.92 -17.85 17.80
N GLY A 19 -19.89 -17.62 18.70
CA GLY A 19 -20.13 -16.31 19.33
C GLY A 19 -20.59 -15.22 18.35
N VAL A 20 -21.33 -15.57 17.30
CA VAL A 20 -21.80 -14.64 16.26
C VAL A 20 -23.32 -14.72 16.06
N LYS A 21 -23.91 -13.75 15.33
CA LYS A 21 -25.34 -13.80 14.98
C LYS A 21 -25.60 -14.85 13.89
N VAL A 22 -26.79 -15.46 13.90
CA VAL A 22 -27.23 -16.43 12.86
C VAL A 22 -27.19 -15.82 11.46
N SER A 23 -27.49 -14.52 11.32
CA SER A 23 -27.38 -13.79 10.06
C SER A 23 -25.94 -13.77 9.53
N THR A 24 -24.95 -13.66 10.42
CA THR A 24 -23.53 -13.70 10.08
C THR A 24 -23.14 -15.06 9.51
N VAL A 25 -23.57 -16.15 10.15
CA VAL A 25 -23.35 -17.52 9.66
C VAL A 25 -24.02 -17.72 8.29
N ARG A 26 -25.26 -17.23 8.11
CA ARG A 26 -25.95 -17.26 6.80
C ARG A 26 -25.21 -16.50 5.70
N THR A 27 -24.58 -15.38 6.04
CA THR A 27 -23.75 -14.62 5.12
C THR A 27 -22.49 -15.40 4.76
N TRP A 28 -21.81 -16.02 5.72
CA TRP A 28 -20.61 -16.83 5.45
C TRP A 28 -20.88 -18.06 4.58
N ILE A 29 -22.04 -18.70 4.73
CA ILE A 29 -22.48 -19.76 3.80
C ILE A 29 -22.62 -19.24 2.37
N LYS A 30 -23.02 -17.98 2.18
CA LYS A 30 -23.19 -17.37 0.85
C LYS A 30 -21.90 -16.80 0.27
N THR A 31 -20.97 -16.31 1.10
CA THR A 31 -19.88 -15.45 0.64
C THR A 31 -18.48 -15.89 1.05
N LYS A 32 -18.32 -16.88 1.93
CA LYS A 32 -17.02 -17.28 2.50
C LYS A 32 -16.77 -18.79 2.56
N GLU A 33 -17.42 -19.56 1.68
CA GLU A 33 -17.25 -21.02 1.59
C GLU A 33 -17.33 -21.73 2.96
N PHE A 34 -18.21 -21.25 3.85
CA PHE A 34 -18.37 -21.82 5.19
C PHE A 34 -18.91 -23.26 5.09
N PRO A 35 -18.32 -24.25 5.80
CA PRO A 35 -18.62 -25.66 5.61
C PRO A 35 -20.05 -25.99 6.11
N ALA A 36 -20.99 -26.06 5.17
CA ALA A 36 -22.41 -26.22 5.44
C ALA A 36 -23.04 -27.26 4.50
N HIS A 37 -23.86 -28.14 5.06
CA HIS A 37 -24.50 -29.24 4.34
C HIS A 37 -26.02 -29.06 4.34
N LYS A 38 -26.69 -29.30 3.20
CA LYS A 38 -28.16 -29.34 3.14
C LYS A 38 -28.66 -30.77 3.29
N ILE A 39 -29.45 -31.03 4.33
CA ILE A 39 -30.14 -32.33 4.51
C ILE A 39 -31.63 -32.11 4.26
N GLY A 40 -32.22 -32.93 3.39
CA GLY A 40 -33.65 -32.83 3.02
C GLY A 40 -34.02 -31.56 2.23
N GLY A 41 -33.05 -30.91 1.57
CA GLY A 41 -33.29 -29.78 0.66
C GLY A 41 -33.65 -28.42 1.30
N LYS A 42 -33.95 -28.36 2.60
CA LYS A 42 -34.42 -27.14 3.28
C LYS A 42 -33.61 -26.70 4.50
N LEU A 43 -32.88 -27.59 5.16
CA LEU A 43 -32.20 -27.29 6.43
C LEU A 43 -30.68 -27.39 6.29
N TRP A 44 -29.99 -26.35 6.75
CA TRP A 44 -28.52 -26.32 6.85
C TRP A 44 -28.06 -27.00 8.14
N LYS A 45 -27.10 -27.90 8.00
CA LYS A 45 -26.47 -28.67 9.07
C LYS A 45 -24.96 -28.60 8.92
N PHE A 46 -24.25 -28.61 10.05
CA PHE A 46 -22.81 -28.35 10.08
C PHE A 46 -22.12 -29.38 10.96
N LYS A 47 -20.94 -29.85 10.53
CA LYS A 47 -20.08 -30.68 11.37
C LYS A 47 -19.17 -29.80 12.19
N LYS A 48 -19.06 -30.10 13.48
CA LYS A 48 -18.24 -29.30 14.40
C LYS A 48 -16.76 -29.34 14.01
N SER A 49 -16.26 -30.50 13.59
CA SER A 49 -14.87 -30.66 13.15
C SER A 49 -14.51 -29.85 11.88
N GLU A 50 -15.45 -29.63 10.97
CA GLU A 50 -15.26 -28.83 9.76
C GLU A 50 -15.27 -27.33 10.08
N ILE A 51 -16.13 -26.90 11.02
CA ILE A 51 -16.17 -25.52 11.51
C ILE A 51 -14.85 -25.17 12.20
N ASP A 52 -14.34 -26.04 13.08
CA ASP A 52 -13.06 -25.81 13.76
C ASP A 52 -11.90 -25.67 12.76
N LYS A 53 -11.84 -26.55 11.75
CA LYS A 53 -10.86 -26.44 10.65
C LYS A 53 -11.02 -25.16 9.84
N TRP A 54 -12.25 -24.72 9.58
CA TRP A 54 -12.51 -23.48 8.86
C TRP A 54 -12.08 -22.25 9.66
N VAL A 55 -12.35 -22.21 10.96
CA VAL A 55 -11.90 -21.13 11.87
C VAL A 55 -10.37 -21.08 11.95
N ASP A 56 -9.70 -22.23 12.05
CA ASP A 56 -8.24 -22.30 12.02
C ASP A 56 -7.67 -21.94 10.64
N SER A 57 -8.39 -22.25 9.56
CA SER A 57 -8.01 -21.84 8.20
C SER A 57 -8.19 -20.35 7.94
N ASP A 58 -9.18 -19.66 8.53
CA ASP A 58 -9.39 -18.21 8.42
C ASP A 58 -8.37 -17.44 9.28
N LYS A 59 -7.95 -18.00 10.43
CA LYS A 59 -6.77 -17.54 11.19
C LYS A 59 -5.48 -17.74 10.40
N ASN A 60 -5.33 -18.89 9.72
CA ASN A 60 -4.19 -19.18 8.87
C ASN A 60 -4.19 -18.43 7.53
N GLN A 61 -5.36 -17.99 7.02
CA GLN A 61 -5.49 -17.09 5.88
C GLN A 61 -5.17 -15.66 6.30
N LYS A 62 -5.55 -15.21 7.50
CA LYS A 62 -5.05 -13.95 8.05
C LYS A 62 -3.54 -13.98 8.25
N SER A 63 -2.97 -15.08 8.76
CA SER A 63 -1.51 -15.22 8.86
C SER A 63 -0.82 -15.39 7.49
N LYS A 64 -1.47 -16.01 6.48
CA LYS A 64 -0.98 -16.10 5.08
C LYS A 64 -1.09 -14.79 4.29
N ILE A 65 -2.12 -13.98 4.54
CA ILE A 65 -2.26 -12.63 3.97
C ILE A 65 -1.21 -11.71 4.62
N ILE A 66 -0.88 -11.94 5.89
CA ILE A 66 0.22 -11.26 6.59
C ILE A 66 1.60 -11.77 6.13
N SER A 67 1.73 -13.03 5.69
CA SER A 67 3.02 -13.59 5.22
C SER A 67 3.39 -13.24 3.78
N LEU A 68 2.53 -12.56 3.01
CA LEU A 68 2.79 -12.14 1.63
C LEU A 68 3.40 -10.73 1.50
N GLY A 69 3.91 -10.17 2.61
CA GLY A 69 4.58 -8.87 2.65
C GLY A 69 5.60 -8.72 3.77
N GLN A 70 6.15 -9.81 4.31
CA GLN A 70 7.25 -9.74 5.27
C GLN A 70 8.58 -9.62 4.52
N GLY A 71 8.80 -8.43 3.96
CA GLY A 71 10.14 -7.88 4.02
C GLY A 71 10.33 -7.38 5.44
N ASP A 72 11.15 -8.08 6.20
CA ASP A 72 11.76 -7.67 7.46
C ASP A 72 11.20 -6.34 8.03
N ILE A 73 10.16 -6.38 8.85
CA ILE A 73 9.58 -5.17 9.45
C ILE A 73 10.21 -5.00 10.84
N ALA A 74 10.95 -3.92 11.05
CA ALA A 74 11.56 -3.62 12.34
C ALA A 74 10.47 -3.36 13.39
N MET A 75 10.62 -3.96 14.56
CA MET A 75 9.70 -3.76 15.68
C MET A 75 9.89 -2.36 16.25
N ILE A 76 8.86 -1.51 16.15
CA ILE A 76 8.91 -0.13 16.66
C ILE A 76 8.71 -0.13 18.17
N LYS A 77 9.65 0.43 18.92
CA LYS A 77 9.47 0.70 20.35
C LYS A 77 8.68 1.98 20.55
N LEU A 78 7.43 1.86 20.97
CA LEU A 78 6.45 2.94 21.05
C LEU A 78 6.32 3.47 22.48
N GLY A 79 6.44 4.79 22.63
CA GLY A 79 6.04 5.51 23.85
C GLY A 79 4.90 6.47 23.55
N THR A 80 3.83 6.47 24.35
CA THR A 80 2.72 7.42 24.20
C THR A 80 2.42 8.17 25.48
N VAL A 81 2.12 9.46 25.37
CA VAL A 81 1.58 10.30 26.45
C VAL A 81 0.31 10.99 25.99
N PHE A 82 -0.63 11.23 26.90
CA PHE A 82 -2.00 11.57 26.51
C PHE A 82 -2.55 10.48 25.57
N SER A 83 -2.24 9.22 25.89
CA SER A 83 -2.40 8.04 25.02
C SER A 83 -3.85 7.81 24.59
N GLY A 84 -4.82 8.33 25.36
CA GLY A 84 -6.23 8.13 25.12
C GLY A 84 -6.56 6.64 25.01
N ILE A 85 -7.31 6.28 23.97
CA ILE A 85 -7.76 4.91 23.74
C ILE A 85 -6.94 4.16 22.68
N GLY A 86 -5.71 4.62 22.42
CA GLY A 86 -4.74 3.89 21.60
C GLY A 86 -4.85 4.08 20.08
N ALA A 87 -5.02 5.33 19.62
CA ALA A 87 -5.17 5.62 18.20
C ALA A 87 -3.93 5.25 17.36
N VAL A 88 -2.73 5.38 17.95
CA VAL A 88 -1.44 5.13 17.29
C VAL A 88 -1.22 3.61 17.17
N GLU A 89 -1.48 2.89 18.25
CA GLU A 89 -1.44 1.44 18.36
C GLU A 89 -2.41 0.82 17.36
N HIS A 90 -3.64 1.33 17.29
CA HIS A 90 -4.61 0.89 16.27
C HIS A 90 -4.14 1.14 14.84
N ALA A 91 -3.45 2.27 14.61
CA ALA A 91 -2.92 2.60 13.30
C ALA A 91 -1.79 1.63 12.91
N LEU A 92 -0.89 1.30 13.82
CA LEU A 92 0.18 0.33 13.62
C LEU A 92 -0.38 -1.07 13.35
N ASP A 93 -1.37 -1.53 14.12
CA ASP A 93 -2.08 -2.79 13.89
C ASP A 93 -2.68 -2.84 12.47
N ARG A 94 -3.35 -1.76 12.05
CA ARG A 94 -4.00 -1.68 10.72
C ARG A 94 -3.00 -1.57 9.57
N LEU A 95 -1.80 -1.04 9.83
CA LEU A 95 -0.70 -1.00 8.85
C LEU A 95 0.09 -2.32 8.81
N GLY A 96 -0.12 -3.23 9.76
CA GLY A 96 0.68 -4.46 9.88
C GLY A 96 2.12 -4.20 10.33
N ILE A 97 2.38 -3.09 11.01
CA ILE A 97 3.71 -2.74 11.51
C ILE A 97 3.85 -3.31 12.93
N PRO A 98 4.83 -4.18 13.21
CA PRO A 98 5.08 -4.70 14.55
C PRO A 98 5.58 -3.58 15.45
N TYR A 99 5.09 -3.56 16.68
CA TYR A 99 5.51 -2.62 17.70
C TYR A 99 5.51 -3.27 19.07
N GLU A 100 6.33 -2.73 19.96
CA GLU A 100 6.31 -2.99 21.39
C GLU A 100 5.95 -1.69 22.11
N ILE A 101 5.00 -1.75 23.04
CA ILE A 101 4.70 -0.60 23.89
C ILE A 101 5.73 -0.55 25.02
N GLU A 102 6.63 0.43 24.96
CA GLU A 102 7.58 0.72 26.04
C GLU A 102 6.84 1.35 27.22
N PHE A 103 5.96 2.30 26.93
CA PHE A 103 5.02 2.83 27.90
C PHE A 103 3.84 3.56 27.25
N ALA A 104 2.74 3.65 27.99
CA ALA A 104 1.61 4.53 27.70
C ALA A 104 1.28 5.35 28.95
N CYS A 105 0.82 6.60 28.81
CA CYS A 105 0.54 7.47 29.95
C CYS A 105 -0.73 8.30 29.74
N ASP A 106 -1.74 8.11 30.60
CA ASP A 106 -2.99 8.90 30.57
C ASP A 106 -3.76 8.81 31.90
N ASN A 107 -4.04 9.96 32.55
CA ASN A 107 -4.78 10.00 33.82
C ASN A 107 -6.31 9.97 33.63
N GLY A 108 -6.82 9.96 32.40
CA GLY A 108 -8.25 10.01 32.10
C GLY A 108 -8.93 11.33 32.48
N GLU A 109 -8.18 12.43 32.46
CA GLU A 109 -8.61 13.78 32.88
C GLU A 109 -9.00 13.86 34.37
N ARG A 110 -8.50 12.93 35.20
CA ARG A 110 -8.67 12.92 36.66
C ARG A 110 -7.66 13.87 37.30
N LYS A 111 -8.05 14.49 38.42
CA LYS A 111 -7.22 15.44 39.17
C LYS A 111 -7.03 14.96 40.60
N LEU A 112 -5.77 14.85 41.02
CA LEU A 112 -5.42 14.57 42.42
C LEU A 112 -5.73 15.79 43.31
N LYS A 113 -6.12 15.51 44.54
CA LYS A 113 -6.24 16.46 45.65
C LYS A 113 -4.90 16.69 46.32
N THR A 114 -4.08 15.64 46.44
CA THR A 114 -2.72 15.75 46.98
C THR A 114 -1.84 16.59 46.05
N SER A 115 -1.00 17.46 46.64
CA SER A 115 -0.11 18.34 45.86
C SER A 115 1.07 17.59 45.23
N TYR A 116 1.49 18.02 44.03
CA TYR A 116 2.65 17.44 43.34
C TYR A 116 3.92 17.47 44.19
N GLU A 117 4.17 18.57 44.92
CA GLU A 117 5.34 18.69 45.82
C GLU A 117 5.35 17.59 46.91
N SER A 118 4.18 17.23 47.44
CA SER A 118 4.08 16.16 48.45
C SER A 118 4.34 14.79 47.83
N ILE A 119 3.88 14.57 46.60
CA ILE A 119 4.08 13.33 45.85
C ILE A 119 5.55 13.17 45.46
N GLU A 120 6.18 14.25 44.99
CA GLU A 120 7.60 14.27 44.63
C GLU A 120 8.49 13.96 45.84
N LYS A 121 8.24 14.59 47.00
CA LYS A 121 8.95 14.27 48.25
C LYS A 121 8.72 12.82 48.69
N ALA A 122 7.49 12.31 48.57
CA ALA A 122 7.17 10.93 48.96
C ALA A 122 7.75 9.88 48.02
N THR A 123 8.07 10.26 46.77
CA THR A 123 8.55 9.34 45.71
C THR A 123 9.98 9.67 45.25
N GLU A 124 10.70 10.43 46.07
CA GLU A 124 12.09 10.78 45.84
C GLU A 124 12.95 9.52 45.84
N GLY A 125 13.80 9.36 44.82
CA GLY A 125 14.66 8.19 44.64
C GLY A 125 13.95 6.91 44.18
N MET A 126 12.63 6.90 44.02
CA MET A 126 11.89 5.76 43.45
C MET A 126 12.08 5.68 41.94
N SER A 127 12.09 4.45 41.41
CA SER A 127 11.95 4.19 39.97
C SER A 127 10.55 4.57 39.47
N ASN A 128 10.40 4.72 38.15
CA ASN A 128 9.09 4.97 37.53
C ASN A 128 8.06 3.89 37.90
N ALA A 129 8.45 2.61 37.97
CA ALA A 129 7.54 1.53 38.33
C ALA A 129 7.01 1.68 39.77
N GLU A 130 7.90 1.97 40.73
CA GLU A 130 7.55 2.18 42.14
C GLU A 130 6.72 3.45 42.33
N ARG A 131 7.14 4.56 41.70
CA ARG A 131 6.40 5.82 41.71
C ARG A 131 5.01 5.64 41.09
N ASN A 132 4.91 4.93 39.98
CA ASN A 132 3.62 4.67 39.32
C ASN A 132 2.69 3.84 40.20
N ALA A 133 3.20 2.83 40.91
CA ALA A 133 2.41 2.07 41.87
C ALA A 133 1.86 2.95 43.01
N TYR A 134 2.70 3.84 43.56
CA TYR A 134 2.28 4.82 44.58
C TYR A 134 1.20 5.76 44.03
N VAL A 135 1.43 6.34 42.85
CA VAL A 135 0.52 7.29 42.21
C VAL A 135 -0.80 6.62 41.82
N ALA A 136 -0.78 5.39 41.30
CA ALA A 136 -1.98 4.64 40.95
C ALA A 136 -2.86 4.38 42.19
N LYS A 137 -2.25 4.04 43.33
CA LYS A 137 -2.97 3.91 44.60
C LYS A 137 -3.61 5.23 45.02
N LEU A 138 -2.87 6.33 44.93
CA LEU A 138 -3.38 7.66 45.26
C LEU A 138 -4.57 8.07 44.38
N TYR A 139 -4.48 7.83 43.07
CA TYR A 139 -5.60 8.06 42.15
C TYR A 139 -6.83 7.21 42.49
N ALA A 140 -6.64 5.94 42.86
CA ALA A 140 -7.73 5.05 43.25
C ALA A 140 -8.45 5.55 44.52
N GLU A 141 -7.69 6.08 45.48
CA GLU A 141 -8.23 6.64 46.73
C GLU A 141 -8.95 7.99 46.52
N GLU A 142 -8.44 8.86 45.62
CA GLU A 142 -8.91 10.24 45.53
C GLU A 142 -9.93 10.51 44.41
N THR A 143 -9.88 9.75 43.30
CA THR A 143 -10.54 10.14 42.04
C THR A 143 -11.38 9.05 41.38
N GLY A 144 -11.25 7.80 41.83
CA GLY A 144 -11.97 6.65 41.27
C GLY A 144 -11.37 6.10 39.98
N ILE A 145 -12.20 5.43 39.18
CA ILE A 145 -11.79 4.58 38.05
C ILE A 145 -11.21 5.38 36.88
N ASN A 146 -10.06 4.94 36.33
CA ASN A 146 -9.54 5.41 35.05
C ASN A 146 -10.20 4.67 33.88
N TYR A 147 -11.26 5.24 33.30
CA TYR A 147 -11.93 4.62 32.15
C TYR A 147 -11.09 4.63 30.88
N VAL A 148 -10.10 5.52 30.75
CA VAL A 148 -9.21 5.56 29.58
C VAL A 148 -8.29 4.35 29.60
N GLU A 149 -7.67 4.10 30.75
CA GLU A 149 -6.85 2.90 30.99
C GLU A 149 -7.64 1.60 30.73
N GLN A 150 -8.90 1.52 31.20
CA GLN A 150 -9.74 0.34 30.94
C GLN A 150 -9.99 0.11 29.44
N SER A 151 -10.35 1.16 28.70
CA SER A 151 -10.53 1.06 27.24
C SER A 151 -9.23 0.70 26.53
N TYR A 152 -8.10 1.27 26.94
CA TYR A 152 -6.78 0.99 26.36
C TYR A 152 -6.39 -0.48 26.58
N LYS A 153 -6.36 -0.95 27.84
CA LYS A 153 -5.96 -2.33 28.20
C LYS A 153 -6.89 -3.41 27.66
N ALA A 154 -8.17 -3.09 27.39
CA ALA A 154 -9.08 -4.03 26.74
C ALA A 154 -8.73 -4.31 25.27
N ASN A 155 -8.04 -3.37 24.62
CA ASN A 155 -7.75 -3.39 23.19
C ASN A 155 -6.28 -3.69 22.87
N TYR A 156 -5.34 -3.32 23.75
CA TYR A 156 -3.90 -3.47 23.54
C TYR A 156 -3.25 -4.25 24.68
N LYS A 157 -2.30 -5.12 24.33
CA LYS A 157 -1.52 -5.86 25.31
C LYS A 157 -0.42 -4.95 25.87
N ILE A 158 -0.57 -4.56 27.12
CA ILE A 158 0.41 -3.78 27.86
C ILE A 158 0.49 -4.33 29.29
N ASP A 159 1.70 -4.38 29.84
CA ASP A 159 1.89 -4.73 31.25
C ASP A 159 1.41 -3.58 32.15
N ASP A 160 0.84 -3.91 33.32
CA ASP A 160 0.33 -2.89 34.25
C ASP A 160 1.44 -1.92 34.71
N SER A 161 2.69 -2.39 34.81
CA SER A 161 3.84 -1.56 35.17
C SER A 161 4.26 -0.56 34.07
N LYS A 162 3.80 -0.76 32.83
CA LYS A 162 4.10 0.10 31.68
C LYS A 162 2.99 1.12 31.37
N PHE A 163 1.85 1.08 32.09
CA PHE A 163 0.80 2.10 31.97
C PHE A 163 0.90 3.11 33.11
N PHE A 164 1.31 4.33 32.78
CA PHE A 164 1.51 5.42 33.73
C PHE A 164 0.28 6.30 33.87
N GLN A 165 0.03 6.75 35.09
CA GLN A 165 -1.14 7.59 35.36
C GLN A 165 -0.89 9.05 35.02
N ASP A 166 0.23 9.65 35.46
CA ASP A 166 0.45 11.09 35.29
C ASP A 166 1.79 11.43 34.62
N VAL A 167 1.72 12.22 33.56
CA VAL A 167 2.85 12.64 32.72
C VAL A 167 3.84 13.53 33.48
N LYS A 168 3.37 14.33 34.45
CA LYS A 168 4.24 15.22 35.24
C LYS A 168 5.19 14.46 36.16
N LEU A 169 4.78 13.26 36.58
CA LEU A 169 5.53 12.42 37.51
C LEU A 169 6.39 11.38 36.80
N LEU A 170 6.32 11.33 35.47
CA LEU A 170 7.09 10.42 34.65
C LEU A 170 8.53 10.94 34.49
N ASP A 171 9.51 10.12 34.86
CA ASP A 171 10.92 10.39 34.57
C ASP A 171 11.28 9.82 33.18
N GLY A 172 11.44 10.69 32.19
CA GLY A 172 11.75 10.29 30.82
C GLY A 172 13.14 9.66 30.68
N LYS A 173 14.05 9.91 31.62
CA LYS A 173 15.44 9.41 31.55
C LYS A 173 15.51 7.89 31.62
N GLU A 174 14.57 7.23 32.31
CA GLU A 174 14.51 5.77 32.36
C GLU A 174 14.19 5.13 30.99
N PHE A 175 13.60 5.90 30.07
CA PHE A 175 13.27 5.46 28.71
C PHE A 175 14.29 5.93 27.67
N ARG A 176 15.38 6.59 28.09
CA ARG A 176 16.38 7.11 27.18
C ARG A 176 17.00 6.00 26.34
N GLY A 177 16.94 6.15 25.02
CA GLY A 177 17.42 5.15 24.06
C GLY A 177 16.57 3.88 23.95
N LYS A 178 15.40 3.82 24.62
CA LYS A 178 14.46 2.70 24.52
C LYS A 178 13.28 2.98 23.60
N VAL A 179 12.96 4.25 23.32
CA VAL A 179 11.81 4.62 22.49
C VAL A 179 12.25 5.02 21.09
N ASP A 180 11.67 4.39 20.08
CA ASP A 180 11.85 4.74 18.67
C ASP A 180 10.87 5.84 18.26
N LEU A 181 9.57 5.63 18.52
CA LEU A 181 8.50 6.54 18.18
C LEU A 181 7.82 7.04 19.46
N PHE A 182 7.85 8.34 19.68
CA PHE A 182 7.17 8.99 20.80
C PHE A 182 6.00 9.86 20.31
N VAL A 183 4.79 9.60 20.80
CA VAL A 183 3.58 10.32 20.32
C VAL A 183 2.78 10.90 21.48
N GLY A 184 2.31 12.13 21.32
CA GLY A 184 1.38 12.73 22.27
C GLY A 184 0.69 14.00 21.76
N GLY A 185 -0.36 14.41 22.45
CA GLY A 185 -1.09 15.64 22.15
C GLY A 185 -1.61 16.30 23.42
N SER A 186 -0.93 17.36 23.87
CA SER A 186 -1.32 18.01 25.12
C SER A 186 -2.70 18.71 24.98
N PRO A 187 -3.53 18.70 26.03
CA PRO A 187 -4.83 19.37 25.99
C PRO A 187 -4.71 20.86 25.61
N CYS A 188 -5.37 21.28 24.53
CA CYS A 188 -5.37 22.68 24.06
C CYS A 188 -5.90 23.69 25.10
N GLN A 189 -6.70 23.24 26.08
CA GLN A 189 -7.31 24.09 27.11
C GLN A 189 -6.27 24.83 27.98
N SER A 190 -5.06 24.26 28.12
CA SER A 190 -3.91 24.84 28.83
C SER A 190 -3.58 26.26 28.36
N PHE A 191 -3.71 26.52 27.05
CA PHE A 191 -3.36 27.81 26.45
C PHE A 191 -4.46 28.86 26.60
N SER A 192 -5.73 28.44 26.75
CA SER A 192 -6.85 29.37 26.94
C SER A 192 -6.85 30.08 28.32
N VAL A 193 -6.17 29.48 29.31
CA VAL A 193 -5.98 30.04 30.65
C VAL A 193 -4.91 31.16 30.63
N MET A 194 -3.89 31.04 29.78
CA MET A 194 -2.83 32.06 29.59
C MET A 194 -3.38 33.44 29.21
N GLY A 195 -4.50 33.48 28.47
CA GLY A 195 -5.10 34.75 28.04
C GLY A 195 -5.83 35.52 29.15
N LYS A 196 -6.03 34.95 30.34
CA LYS A 196 -6.80 35.61 31.40
C LYS A 196 -6.00 35.98 32.65
N GLN A 197 -4.98 35.22 33.05
CA GLN A 197 -4.08 35.52 34.19
C GLN A 197 -2.76 34.74 34.02
N GLY A 198 -1.59 35.41 33.93
CA GLY A 198 -0.27 34.74 34.12
C GLY A 198 0.83 35.01 33.09
N GLY A 199 2.04 35.38 33.54
CA GLY A 199 3.24 35.60 32.71
C GLY A 199 4.02 34.32 32.34
N LEU A 200 5.18 34.49 31.66
CA LEU A 200 6.06 33.42 31.12
C LEU A 200 6.45 32.30 32.11
N GLU A 201 6.48 32.56 33.42
CA GLU A 201 6.77 31.57 34.47
C GLU A 201 5.61 30.57 34.67
N GLU A 202 4.36 31.03 34.56
CA GLU A 202 3.16 30.16 34.67
C GLU A 202 2.96 29.32 33.39
N ALA A 203 3.46 29.83 32.26
CA ALA A 203 3.48 29.11 30.98
C ALA A 203 4.35 27.84 31.01
N ARG A 204 5.46 27.85 31.77
CA ARG A 204 6.37 26.69 31.97
C ARG A 204 5.70 25.50 32.68
N GLY A 205 4.57 25.70 33.38
CA GLY A 205 3.83 24.65 34.08
C GLY A 205 2.76 23.92 33.25
N THR A 206 2.68 24.19 31.94
CA THR A 206 1.67 23.59 31.06
C THR A 206 2.06 22.20 30.58
N LEU A 207 1.06 21.37 30.24
CA LEU A 207 1.25 20.00 29.75
C LEU A 207 2.03 19.90 28.44
N PHE A 208 2.18 20.99 27.70
CA PHE A 208 3.08 21.07 26.55
C PHE A 208 4.56 21.03 26.97
N TYR A 209 4.95 21.75 28.03
CA TYR A 209 6.33 21.71 28.53
C TYR A 209 6.67 20.34 29.07
N GLU A 210 5.72 19.62 29.67
CA GLU A 210 5.93 18.21 30.05
C GLU A 210 6.18 17.31 28.84
N TYR A 211 5.44 17.50 27.75
CA TYR A 211 5.72 16.79 26.51
C TYR A 211 7.13 17.11 25.98
N ALA A 212 7.51 18.39 25.94
CA ALA A 212 8.83 18.83 25.47
C ALA A 212 9.96 18.31 26.37
N ARG A 213 9.79 18.36 27.70
CA ARG A 213 10.69 17.79 28.71
C ARG A 213 10.90 16.30 28.45
N LEU A 214 9.82 15.55 28.23
CA LEU A 214 9.92 14.12 27.94
C LEU A 214 10.61 13.84 26.61
N VAL A 215 10.37 14.63 25.55
CA VAL A 215 11.15 14.51 24.31
C VAL A 215 12.65 14.71 24.58
N GLU A 216 13.01 15.72 25.37
CA GLU A 216 14.39 16.02 25.73
C GLU A 216 15.04 14.91 26.58
N GLU A 217 14.31 14.34 27.54
CA GLU A 217 14.80 13.29 28.43
C GLU A 217 14.90 11.91 27.75
N ILE A 218 13.88 11.55 26.97
CA ILE A 218 13.74 10.25 26.29
C ILE A 218 14.66 10.18 25.06
N GLN A 219 14.85 11.30 24.35
CA GLN A 219 15.59 11.36 23.07
C GLN A 219 15.13 10.31 22.04
N PRO A 220 13.82 10.20 21.72
CA PRO A 220 13.31 9.21 20.77
C PRO A 220 13.87 9.42 19.35
N LYS A 221 13.87 8.38 18.50
CA LYS A 221 14.28 8.55 17.08
C LYS A 221 13.38 9.56 16.37
N VAL A 222 12.08 9.43 16.57
CA VAL A 222 11.05 10.31 16.00
C VAL A 222 10.02 10.67 17.07
N PHE A 223 9.58 11.93 17.09
CA PHE A 223 8.41 12.35 17.86
C PHE A 223 7.27 12.83 16.97
N ILE A 224 6.03 12.67 17.44
CA ILE A 224 4.81 13.24 16.83
C ILE A 224 4.02 13.98 17.89
N TYR A 225 3.82 15.29 17.68
CA TYR A 225 2.94 16.11 18.49
C TYR A 225 1.65 16.46 17.74
N GLU A 226 0.50 16.01 18.25
CA GLU A 226 -0.82 16.30 17.70
C GLU A 226 -1.51 17.44 18.47
N ASN A 227 -2.15 18.37 17.76
CA ASN A 227 -3.03 19.34 18.41
C ASN A 227 -4.11 19.92 17.47
N VAL A 228 -5.00 20.74 18.02
CA VAL A 228 -6.02 21.47 17.27
C VAL A 228 -5.42 22.62 16.46
N THR A 229 -5.99 22.90 15.28
CA THR A 229 -5.50 23.98 14.40
C THR A 229 -5.68 25.38 14.97
N GLY A 230 -6.52 25.54 16.01
CA GLY A 230 -6.71 26.82 16.69
C GLY A 230 -5.42 27.35 17.33
N MET A 231 -4.50 26.47 17.69
CA MET A 231 -3.20 26.81 18.28
C MET A 231 -2.36 27.72 17.39
N LEU A 232 -2.44 27.57 16.05
CA LEU A 232 -1.72 28.41 15.07
C LEU A 232 -2.12 29.88 15.10
N LYS A 233 -3.34 30.18 15.54
CA LYS A 233 -3.91 31.54 15.57
C LYS A 233 -4.13 32.06 16.99
N HIS A 234 -3.84 31.23 17.98
CA HIS A 234 -4.03 31.58 19.38
C HIS A 234 -3.06 32.71 19.76
N ASP A 235 -3.54 33.66 20.59
CA ASP A 235 -2.76 34.82 21.03
C ASP A 235 -2.06 35.57 19.89
N LYS A 236 -2.80 35.82 18.80
CA LYS A 236 -2.30 36.46 17.56
C LYS A 236 -1.09 35.77 16.92
N GLY A 237 -0.88 34.47 17.19
CA GLY A 237 0.23 33.66 16.66
C GLY A 237 1.36 33.44 17.67
N HIS A 238 1.40 34.18 18.77
CA HIS A 238 2.51 34.12 19.73
C HIS A 238 2.67 32.74 20.37
N THR A 239 1.57 32.05 20.66
CA THR A 239 1.60 30.69 21.21
C THR A 239 2.32 29.71 20.28
N TRP A 240 2.11 29.81 18.97
CA TRP A 240 2.77 28.95 18.01
C TRP A 240 4.25 29.28 17.86
N GLU A 241 4.63 30.56 17.93
CA GLU A 241 6.03 31.01 17.92
C GLU A 241 6.81 30.42 19.11
N VAL A 242 6.25 30.47 20.31
CA VAL A 242 6.86 29.88 21.53
C VAL A 242 6.97 28.36 21.41
N ILE A 243 5.94 27.68 20.91
CA ILE A 243 5.98 26.22 20.71
C ILE A 243 7.05 25.84 19.67
N SER A 244 7.13 26.59 18.57
CA SER A 244 8.11 26.34 17.50
C SER A 244 9.53 26.55 18.00
N SER A 245 9.79 27.62 18.75
CA SER A 245 11.12 27.88 19.31
C SER A 245 11.55 26.81 20.31
N ILE A 246 10.61 26.24 21.08
CA ILE A 246 10.89 25.11 21.95
C ILE A 246 11.27 23.88 21.12
N PHE A 247 10.53 23.54 20.07
CA PHE A 247 10.90 22.43 19.19
C PHE A 247 12.29 22.61 18.55
N ASP A 248 12.66 23.83 18.19
CA ASP A 248 14.00 24.17 17.66
C ASP A 248 15.12 23.89 18.66
N THR A 249 14.84 23.98 19.96
CA THR A 249 15.83 23.72 21.03
C THR A 249 15.97 22.25 21.42
N LEU A 250 15.05 21.36 21.03
CA LEU A 250 15.04 19.96 21.48
C LEU A 250 16.09 19.07 20.80
N GLY A 251 16.80 19.57 19.78
CA GLY A 251 17.78 18.78 19.02
C GLY A 251 17.17 17.90 17.94
N TYR A 252 16.09 18.36 17.29
CA TYR A 252 15.39 17.66 16.22
C TYR A 252 15.28 18.54 14.96
N VAL A 253 15.29 17.91 13.79
CA VAL A 253 14.78 18.54 12.55
C VAL A 253 13.30 18.21 12.43
N TRP A 254 12.46 19.21 12.21
CA TRP A 254 11.02 19.01 12.29
C TRP A 254 10.27 19.81 11.22
N LYS A 255 9.08 19.32 10.88
CA LYS A 255 8.07 20.04 10.11
C LYS A 255 6.69 19.74 10.66
N TYR A 256 5.67 20.41 10.16
CA TYR A 256 4.30 20.14 10.55
C TYR A 256 3.36 20.08 9.36
N TRP A 257 2.27 19.33 9.52
CA TRP A 257 1.17 19.25 8.56
C TRP A 257 -0.15 19.63 9.20
N VAL A 258 -1.04 20.25 8.42
CA VAL A 258 -2.44 20.47 8.79
C VAL A 258 -3.33 19.53 7.98
N LEU A 259 -3.82 18.48 8.63
CA LEU A 259 -4.49 17.36 7.97
C LEU A 259 -5.96 17.29 8.36
N ASN A 260 -6.83 16.98 7.40
CA ASN A 260 -8.27 16.82 7.61
C ASN A 260 -8.71 15.37 7.39
N ALA A 261 -9.41 14.77 8.35
CA ALA A 261 -9.83 13.37 8.28
C ALA A 261 -10.59 12.98 6.98
N LYS A 262 -11.37 13.89 6.40
CA LYS A 262 -12.05 13.68 5.10
C LYS A 262 -11.11 13.45 3.92
N ASP A 263 -9.89 13.96 3.99
CA ASP A 263 -8.89 13.77 2.95
C ASP A 263 -8.17 12.41 3.12
N PHE A 264 -8.52 11.65 4.17
CA PHE A 264 -7.98 10.32 4.50
C PHE A 264 -9.10 9.26 4.64
N GLY A 265 -10.20 9.46 3.91
CA GLY A 265 -11.25 8.44 3.77
C GLY A 265 -12.26 8.34 4.92
N LEU A 266 -12.21 9.23 5.92
CA LEU A 266 -13.21 9.30 6.98
C LEU A 266 -14.20 10.44 6.68
N PRO A 267 -15.52 10.22 6.62
CA PRO A 267 -16.50 11.24 6.26
C PRO A 267 -16.71 12.26 7.40
N GLN A 268 -15.66 12.98 7.79
CA GLN A 268 -15.62 13.88 8.93
C GLN A 268 -14.74 15.11 8.65
N ASN A 269 -15.24 16.31 8.92
CA ASN A 269 -14.42 17.52 8.96
C ASN A 269 -13.67 17.65 10.30
N ARG A 270 -12.53 16.96 10.43
CA ARG A 270 -11.65 17.03 11.60
C ARG A 270 -10.24 17.44 11.17
N ARG A 271 -9.93 18.73 11.33
CA ARG A 271 -8.60 19.29 11.05
C ARG A 271 -7.73 19.32 12.30
N ARG A 272 -6.49 18.85 12.17
CA ARG A 272 -5.47 18.79 13.23
C ARG A 272 -4.11 19.13 12.69
N ILE A 273 -3.26 19.69 13.55
CA ILE A 273 -1.84 19.88 13.29
C ILE A 273 -1.08 18.67 13.81
N PHE A 274 -0.13 18.19 13.00
CA PHE A 274 0.80 17.12 13.35
C PHE A 274 2.21 17.67 13.17
N VAL A 275 2.94 17.86 14.27
CA VAL A 275 4.37 18.22 14.25
C VAL A 275 5.16 16.93 14.31
N VAL A 276 6.05 16.72 13.35
CA VAL A 276 6.88 15.52 13.24
C VAL A 276 8.33 15.94 13.31
N GLY A 277 9.05 15.44 14.30
CA GLY A 277 10.47 15.73 14.52
C GLY A 277 11.32 14.46 14.45
N PHE A 278 12.42 14.52 13.71
CA PHE A 278 13.44 13.48 13.63
C PHE A 278 14.66 13.96 14.40
N ARG A 279 15.27 13.09 15.21
CA ARG A 279 16.46 13.47 15.98
C ARG A 279 17.55 13.93 15.01
N LYS A 280 18.34 14.94 15.39
CA LYS A 280 19.22 15.65 14.45
C LYS A 280 20.24 14.75 13.73
N ASP A 281 20.68 13.67 14.37
CA ASP A 281 21.53 12.62 13.78
C ASP A 281 20.82 11.78 12.69
N LEU A 282 19.49 11.80 12.67
CA LEU A 282 18.64 11.11 11.70
C LEU A 282 18.09 12.04 10.60
N ALA A 283 18.64 13.25 10.47
CA ALA A 283 18.25 14.22 9.44
C ALA A 283 18.27 13.65 7.99
N PRO A 284 19.20 12.75 7.59
CA PRO A 284 19.13 12.15 6.26
C PRO A 284 17.85 11.34 5.96
N PHE A 285 17.20 10.81 7.00
CA PHE A 285 15.90 10.14 6.86
C PHE A 285 14.76 11.16 6.77
N PHE A 286 14.89 12.29 7.46
CA PHE A 286 13.93 13.38 7.38
C PHE A 286 13.82 13.94 5.97
N GLU A 287 14.91 14.07 5.22
CA GLU A 287 14.87 14.54 3.82
C GLU A 287 14.06 13.63 2.89
N LYS A 288 13.82 12.37 3.29
CA LYS A 288 13.00 11.41 2.53
C LYS A 288 11.51 11.48 2.86
N ILE A 289 11.11 12.24 3.88
CA ILE A 289 9.73 12.23 4.36
C ILE A 289 8.79 13.01 3.42
N MET A 290 7.97 12.27 2.68
CA MET A 290 6.99 12.85 1.76
C MET A 290 5.75 13.37 2.50
N ASP A 291 4.96 14.20 1.82
CA ASP A 291 3.70 14.68 2.36
C ASP A 291 2.64 13.56 2.45
N PRO A 292 1.77 13.57 3.48
CA PRO A 292 0.66 12.63 3.64
C PRO A 292 -0.23 12.57 2.39
N GLN A 293 -0.36 11.38 1.82
CA GLN A 293 -1.08 11.16 0.58
C GLN A 293 -2.59 11.16 0.81
N LYS A 294 -3.26 12.14 0.21
CA LYS A 294 -4.71 12.28 0.33
C LYS A 294 -5.42 11.24 -0.53
N ILE A 295 -6.47 10.65 0.01
CA ILE A 295 -7.35 9.73 -0.72
C ILE A 295 -8.75 10.34 -0.89
N LYS A 296 -9.36 10.10 -2.05
CA LYS A 296 -10.71 10.56 -2.32
C LYS A 296 -11.70 9.84 -1.40
N LEU A 297 -12.55 10.61 -0.71
CA LEU A 297 -13.67 10.08 0.07
C LEU A 297 -14.64 9.32 -0.86
N LYS A 298 -14.75 8.00 -0.67
CA LYS A 298 -15.61 7.12 -1.48
C LYS A 298 -17.00 6.90 -0.90
N GLN A 299 -17.12 7.00 0.42
CA GLN A 299 -18.33 6.73 1.19
C GLN A 299 -18.60 7.88 2.13
N ASP A 300 -19.87 8.14 2.40
CA ASP A 300 -20.30 9.18 3.34
C ASP A 300 -20.58 8.59 4.73
N MET A 301 -20.98 9.42 5.70
CA MET A 301 -21.24 8.99 7.07
C MET A 301 -22.32 7.91 7.18
N THR A 302 -23.24 7.80 6.21
CA THR A 302 -24.30 6.79 6.25
C THR A 302 -23.76 5.36 6.17
N ALA A 303 -22.62 5.16 5.51
CA ALA A 303 -21.94 3.87 5.43
C ALA A 303 -21.35 3.39 6.77
N LEU A 304 -21.27 4.27 7.77
CA LEU A 304 -20.72 3.96 9.10
C LEU A 304 -21.82 3.69 10.15
N LEU A 305 -23.08 3.91 9.79
CA LEU A 305 -24.22 3.78 10.70
C LEU A 305 -24.54 2.31 11.00
N GLU A 306 -25.05 2.04 12.19
CA GLU A 306 -25.57 0.73 12.56
C GLU A 306 -27.02 0.58 12.07
N GLU A 307 -27.34 -0.60 11.53
CA GLU A 307 -28.72 -0.92 11.10
C GLU A 307 -29.64 -1.17 12.30
N ASP A 308 -29.12 -1.78 13.37
CA ASP A 308 -29.89 -2.18 14.55
C ASP A 308 -29.45 -1.40 15.79
N VAL A 309 -30.11 -0.25 16.02
CA VAL A 309 -29.75 0.69 17.08
C VAL A 309 -30.66 0.53 18.32
N PRO A 310 -30.10 0.26 19.51
CA PRO A 310 -30.87 0.18 20.76
C PRO A 310 -31.73 1.43 21.05
N ASN A 311 -32.95 1.23 21.58
CA ASN A 311 -33.89 2.31 21.90
C ASN A 311 -33.29 3.43 22.77
N LYS A 312 -32.32 3.11 23.64
CA LYS A 312 -31.66 4.07 24.55
C LYS A 312 -30.96 5.26 23.86
N TYR A 313 -30.66 5.14 22.56
CA TYR A 313 -30.00 6.22 21.80
C TYR A 313 -31.00 7.19 21.14
N TYR A 314 -32.29 6.84 21.12
CA TYR A 314 -33.34 7.71 20.60
C TYR A 314 -33.75 8.75 21.64
N LEU A 315 -34.08 9.95 21.16
CA LEU A 315 -34.23 11.13 22.00
C LEU A 315 -35.63 11.21 22.63
N PRO A 316 -35.71 11.65 23.91
CA PRO A 316 -36.97 12.08 24.50
C PRO A 316 -37.41 13.42 23.93
N GLU A 317 -38.62 13.87 24.25
CA GLU A 317 -39.25 15.06 23.66
C GLU A 317 -38.37 16.31 23.73
N LYS A 318 -37.76 16.56 24.89
CA LYS A 318 -36.85 17.70 25.11
C LYS A 318 -35.65 17.65 24.15
N GLY A 319 -35.09 16.46 23.92
CA GLY A 319 -33.96 16.26 23.02
C GLY A 319 -34.37 16.42 21.57
N PHE A 320 -35.48 15.79 21.17
CA PHE A 320 -36.04 15.93 19.82
C PHE A 320 -36.29 17.40 19.46
N LYS A 321 -37.00 18.14 20.32
CA LYS A 321 -37.30 19.56 20.12
C LYS A 321 -36.03 20.42 20.01
N ARG A 322 -34.97 20.07 20.75
CA ARG A 322 -33.69 20.78 20.69
C ARG A 322 -32.95 20.53 19.38
N VAL A 323 -32.87 19.28 18.91
CA VAL A 323 -32.07 18.95 17.72
C VAL A 323 -32.70 19.46 16.43
N ILE A 324 -34.03 19.63 16.39
CA ILE A 324 -34.74 20.21 15.25
C ILE A 324 -34.83 21.74 15.27
N ASP A 325 -34.46 22.39 16.38
CA ASP A 325 -34.54 23.85 16.51
C ASP A 325 -33.60 24.52 15.51
N PRO A 326 -34.11 25.35 14.57
CA PRO A 326 -33.28 26.06 13.60
C PRO A 326 -32.20 26.95 14.23
N ASN A 327 -32.40 27.45 15.45
CA ASN A 327 -31.41 28.23 16.18
C ASN A 327 -30.19 27.40 16.61
N GLN A 328 -30.35 26.08 16.71
CA GLN A 328 -29.28 25.15 17.08
C GLN A 328 -28.44 24.68 15.89
N LYS A 329 -28.68 25.17 14.65
CA LYS A 329 -27.92 24.77 13.44
C LYS A 329 -26.40 24.92 13.59
N LYS A 330 -25.91 25.82 14.44
CA LYS A 330 -24.47 25.98 14.75
C LYS A 330 -23.90 24.81 15.56
N HIS A 331 -24.74 24.15 16.36
CA HIS A 331 -24.35 23.08 17.28
C HIS A 331 -24.80 21.70 16.82
N VAL A 332 -25.90 21.59 16.07
CA VAL A 332 -26.49 20.32 15.61
C VAL A 332 -26.48 20.24 14.09
N ALA A 333 -26.21 19.04 13.56
CA ALA A 333 -26.41 18.68 12.17
C ALA A 333 -27.33 17.45 12.10
N LEU A 334 -28.42 17.55 11.35
CA LEU A 334 -29.33 16.44 11.12
C LEU A 334 -29.02 15.80 9.78
N ASN A 335 -28.84 14.48 9.78
CA ASN A 335 -28.66 13.67 8.58
C ASN A 335 -27.53 14.14 7.64
N GLY A 336 -26.46 14.72 8.19
CA GLY A 336 -25.29 15.12 7.40
C GLY A 336 -24.68 13.93 6.64
N THR A 337 -24.10 14.18 5.47
CA THR A 337 -23.30 13.20 4.72
C THR A 337 -21.84 13.24 5.15
N ILE A 338 -21.35 14.40 5.55
CA ILE A 338 -20.02 14.59 6.15
C ILE A 338 -20.24 15.08 7.58
N ALA A 339 -19.77 14.30 8.55
CA ALA A 339 -19.85 14.64 9.95
C ALA A 339 -19.06 15.91 10.26
N ARG A 340 -19.52 16.63 11.28
CA ARG A 340 -18.74 17.70 11.91
C ARG A 340 -17.56 17.10 12.69
N CYS A 341 -16.67 17.96 13.15
CA CYS A 341 -15.59 17.53 14.04
C CYS A 341 -16.20 16.87 15.29
N GLN A 342 -15.92 15.58 15.53
CA GLN A 342 -16.33 14.91 16.76
C GLN A 342 -15.60 15.56 17.94
N VAL A 343 -16.34 16.11 18.91
CA VAL A 343 -15.78 16.73 20.12
C VAL A 343 -16.23 15.97 21.37
N ALA A 344 -15.49 16.15 22.46
CA ALA A 344 -15.85 15.60 23.76
C ALA A 344 -17.28 16.01 24.16
N CYS A 345 -18.05 15.07 24.69
CA CYS A 345 -19.40 15.28 25.25
C CYS A 345 -20.48 15.72 24.23
N GLN A 346 -20.22 15.62 22.93
CA GLN A 346 -21.13 16.07 21.88
C GLN A 346 -22.50 15.38 21.94
N GLN A 347 -22.50 14.04 21.96
CA GLN A 347 -23.73 13.24 21.94
C GLN A 347 -24.56 13.36 23.25
N PHE A 348 -23.92 13.59 24.40
CA PHE A 348 -24.62 13.77 25.68
C PHE A 348 -25.44 15.06 25.79
N ASN A 349 -24.93 16.12 25.17
CA ASN A 349 -25.56 17.43 25.25
C ASN A 349 -26.56 17.67 24.09
N TRP A 350 -26.90 16.61 23.35
CA TRP A 350 -27.67 16.66 22.10
C TRP A 350 -27.08 17.68 21.12
N PHE A 351 -25.75 17.70 21.04
CA PHE A 351 -24.98 18.48 20.08
C PHE A 351 -24.32 17.55 19.07
N GLY A 352 -23.95 18.10 17.92
CA GLY A 352 -23.28 17.39 16.84
C GLY A 352 -24.18 16.73 15.83
N ASP A 353 -23.64 15.68 15.22
CA ASP A 353 -24.32 14.91 14.19
C ASP A 353 -25.35 13.98 14.82
N MET A 354 -26.59 14.13 14.36
CA MET A 354 -27.78 13.42 14.82
C MET A 354 -28.47 12.77 13.62
N ARG A 355 -29.16 11.66 13.87
CA ARG A 355 -29.95 10.97 12.85
C ARG A 355 -31.43 11.23 13.08
N LEU A 356 -32.11 11.65 12.02
CA LEU A 356 -33.56 11.77 11.96
C LEU A 356 -34.09 10.67 11.04
N GLU A 357 -34.94 9.81 11.58
CA GLU A 357 -35.48 8.62 10.92
C GLU A 357 -37.00 8.77 10.77
N THR A 358 -37.50 8.53 9.57
CA THR A 358 -38.94 8.57 9.25
C THR A 358 -39.58 7.19 9.18
N GLU A 359 -38.77 6.15 8.99
CA GLU A 359 -39.20 4.76 9.06
C GLU A 359 -39.03 4.30 10.51
N ILE A 360 -40.14 4.25 11.25
CA ILE A 360 -40.13 3.96 12.69
C ILE A 360 -40.46 2.47 12.88
N PRO A 361 -39.51 1.62 13.30
CA PRO A 361 -39.79 0.21 13.60
C PRO A 361 -40.72 0.05 14.81
N GLN A 362 -41.50 -1.04 14.85
CA GLN A 362 -42.50 -1.30 15.89
C GLN A 362 -41.92 -1.21 17.32
N ARG A 363 -40.69 -1.67 17.54
CA ARG A 363 -40.01 -1.58 18.85
C ARG A 363 -39.87 -0.16 19.41
N LEU A 364 -39.89 0.87 18.55
CA LEU A 364 -39.84 2.28 18.96
C LEU A 364 -41.24 2.88 19.11
N GLU A 365 -42.22 2.33 18.40
CA GLU A 365 -43.62 2.70 18.59
C GLU A 365 -44.06 2.36 20.01
N ASP A 366 -43.70 1.17 20.47
CA ASP A 366 -44.07 0.63 21.78
C ASP A 366 -43.27 1.26 22.95
N ASP A 367 -42.18 1.99 22.66
CA ASP A 367 -41.36 2.64 23.69
C ASP A 367 -41.84 4.07 23.96
N ALA A 368 -42.49 4.27 25.10
CA ALA A 368 -43.01 5.57 25.53
C ALA A 368 -41.90 6.61 25.82
N ARG A 369 -40.65 6.20 26.01
CA ARG A 369 -39.52 7.11 26.26
C ARG A 369 -39.02 7.79 24.99
N VAL A 370 -39.24 7.15 23.84
CA VAL A 370 -38.84 7.66 22.53
C VAL A 370 -39.91 8.63 22.04
N PHE A 371 -39.53 9.86 21.73
CA PHE A 371 -40.47 10.86 21.23
C PHE A 371 -40.66 10.75 19.72
N LYS A 372 -41.92 10.64 19.30
CA LYS A 372 -42.36 10.59 17.91
C LYS A 372 -42.93 11.96 17.55
N GLY A 373 -42.14 12.79 16.89
CA GLY A 373 -42.50 14.17 16.54
C GLY A 373 -42.82 14.34 15.06
N ILE A 374 -43.24 15.54 14.66
CA ILE A 374 -43.35 15.95 13.26
C ILE A 374 -42.22 16.95 12.97
N TYR A 375 -41.45 16.69 11.94
CA TYR A 375 -40.43 17.59 11.41
C TYR A 375 -40.55 17.64 9.88
N GLU A 376 -40.57 18.85 9.30
CA GLU A 376 -40.76 19.07 7.85
C GLU A 376 -41.96 18.27 7.26
N GLY A 377 -43.07 18.21 8.00
CA GLY A 377 -44.29 17.51 7.58
C GLY A 377 -44.24 15.99 7.67
N LYS A 378 -43.14 15.41 8.15
CA LYS A 378 -42.97 13.95 8.30
C LYS A 378 -42.93 13.54 9.77
N ARG A 379 -43.65 12.48 10.11
CA ARG A 379 -43.55 11.82 11.41
C ARG A 379 -42.16 11.17 11.50
N SER A 380 -41.43 11.47 12.57
CA SER A 380 -40.03 11.10 12.72
C SER A 380 -39.62 10.90 14.16
N VAL A 381 -38.52 10.17 14.34
CA VAL A 381 -37.76 10.04 15.58
C VAL A 381 -36.35 10.57 15.35
N ALA A 382 -35.73 11.11 16.39
CA ALA A 382 -34.34 11.54 16.36
C ALA A 382 -33.49 10.69 17.30
N ARG A 383 -32.23 10.43 16.94
CA ARG A 383 -31.27 9.71 17.77
C ARG A 383 -29.87 10.29 17.69
N CYS A 384 -29.10 10.04 18.75
CA CYS A 384 -27.66 10.21 18.76
C CYS A 384 -26.98 9.15 17.89
N LEU A 385 -25.76 9.45 17.46
CA LEU A 385 -24.85 8.39 17.00
C LEU A 385 -24.49 7.48 18.17
N THR A 386 -24.34 6.17 17.95
CA THR A 386 -23.90 5.22 18.99
C THR A 386 -22.40 5.33 19.25
N PRO A 387 -21.87 4.79 20.36
CA PRO A 387 -20.42 4.79 20.61
C PRO A 387 -19.66 4.04 19.50
N ARG A 388 -20.24 2.98 18.94
CA ARG A 388 -19.67 2.24 17.80
C ARG A 388 -19.62 3.09 16.54
N GLU A 389 -20.71 3.79 16.19
CA GLU A 389 -20.74 4.69 15.05
C GLU A 389 -19.71 5.83 15.20
N CYS A 390 -19.54 6.38 16.41
CA CYS A 390 -18.50 7.37 16.69
C CYS A 390 -17.08 6.81 16.54
N LEU A 391 -16.81 5.58 17.01
CA LEU A 391 -15.51 4.92 16.82
C LEU A 391 -15.20 4.67 15.34
N ARG A 392 -16.18 4.20 14.56
CA ARG A 392 -16.05 4.04 13.09
C ARG A 392 -15.74 5.36 12.41
N LEU A 393 -16.39 6.45 12.82
CA LEU A 393 -16.12 7.80 12.30
C LEU A 393 -14.70 8.27 12.60
N MET A 394 -14.12 7.81 13.71
CA MET A 394 -12.73 8.07 14.08
C MET A 394 -11.73 7.08 13.45
N GLY A 395 -12.21 6.10 12.67
CA GLY A 395 -11.39 5.12 11.94
C GLY A 395 -11.00 3.87 12.73
N TYR A 396 -11.63 3.63 13.89
CA TYR A 396 -11.47 2.37 14.62
C TYR A 396 -12.28 1.24 13.96
N ALA A 397 -11.70 0.04 13.95
CA ALA A 397 -12.37 -1.16 13.46
C ALA A 397 -13.45 -1.65 14.43
N ASP A 398 -14.40 -2.43 13.92
CA ASP A 398 -15.47 -3.05 14.73
C ASP A 398 -14.95 -4.05 15.76
N SER A 399 -13.73 -4.57 15.58
CA SER A 399 -13.02 -5.39 16.56
C SER A 399 -12.62 -4.64 17.83
N PHE A 400 -12.61 -3.30 17.80
CA PHE A 400 -12.32 -2.49 18.98
C PHE A 400 -13.38 -2.72 20.06
N LYS A 401 -12.98 -3.14 21.25
CA LYS A 401 -13.87 -3.48 22.36
C LYS A 401 -14.32 -2.21 23.09
N ILE A 402 -15.63 -2.09 23.29
CA ILE A 402 -16.23 -1.04 24.14
C ILE A 402 -16.51 -1.68 25.50
N VAL A 403 -15.73 -1.31 26.52
CA VAL A 403 -15.79 -1.91 27.87
C VAL A 403 -16.21 -0.92 28.96
N VAL A 404 -16.46 0.33 28.57
CA VAL A 404 -16.83 1.42 29.49
C VAL A 404 -18.22 1.96 29.17
N PRO A 405 -18.90 2.62 30.11
CA PRO A 405 -20.19 3.24 29.86
C PRO A 405 -20.14 4.26 28.72
N ASP A 406 -21.25 4.38 27.97
CA ASP A 406 -21.35 5.30 26.83
C ASP A 406 -20.83 6.72 27.13
N PRO A 407 -21.14 7.36 28.30
CA PRO A 407 -20.54 8.63 28.75
C PRO A 407 -19.05 8.78 28.49
N HIS A 408 -18.31 7.79 28.94
CA HIS A 408 -16.87 7.78 28.85
C HIS A 408 -16.43 7.45 27.44
N MET A 409 -17.10 6.53 26.74
CA MET A 409 -16.73 6.16 25.38
C MET A 409 -16.89 7.31 24.39
N TYR A 410 -18.00 8.07 24.40
CA TYR A 410 -18.10 9.22 23.47
C TYR A 410 -17.07 10.31 23.78
N ARG A 411 -16.76 10.54 25.06
CA ARG A 411 -15.71 11.49 25.47
C ARG A 411 -14.35 11.04 24.94
N GLN A 412 -14.02 9.77 25.13
CA GLN A 412 -12.80 9.13 24.63
C GLN A 412 -12.70 9.18 23.10
N SER A 413 -13.77 8.83 22.37
CA SER A 413 -13.79 8.92 20.91
C SER A 413 -13.59 10.36 20.41
N GLY A 414 -14.19 11.36 21.07
CA GLY A 414 -14.04 12.76 20.69
C GLY A 414 -12.62 13.32 20.94
N ASN A 415 -11.97 12.86 22.01
CA ASN A 415 -10.60 13.22 22.36
C ASN A 415 -9.55 12.45 21.54
N SER A 416 -9.90 11.32 20.95
CA SER A 416 -8.99 10.51 20.13
C SER A 416 -8.47 11.24 18.89
N ILE A 417 -7.32 10.79 18.39
CA ILE A 417 -6.83 11.11 17.04
C ILE A 417 -7.65 10.30 16.02
N ALA A 418 -7.85 10.84 14.83
CA ALA A 418 -8.47 10.09 13.73
C ALA A 418 -7.46 9.08 13.17
N VAL A 419 -7.77 7.79 13.29
CA VAL A 419 -6.86 6.67 13.00
C VAL A 419 -6.31 6.75 11.58
N ASN A 420 -7.15 6.98 10.57
CA ASN A 420 -6.70 7.04 9.18
C ASN A 420 -5.67 8.16 8.92
N VAL A 421 -5.74 9.26 9.67
CA VAL A 421 -4.80 10.39 9.52
C VAL A 421 -3.45 10.02 10.12
N ILE A 422 -3.44 9.48 11.35
CA ILE A 422 -2.20 9.07 12.01
C ILE A 422 -1.57 7.84 11.31
N MET A 423 -2.37 6.94 10.72
CA MET A 423 -1.88 5.88 9.83
C MET A 423 -1.04 6.46 8.70
N GLU A 424 -1.52 7.50 8.04
CA GLU A 424 -0.78 8.09 6.93
C GLU A 424 0.50 8.79 7.40
N VAL A 425 0.44 9.52 8.52
CA VAL A 425 1.63 10.15 9.12
C VAL A 425 2.68 9.10 9.47
N VAL A 426 2.29 8.03 10.17
CA VAL A 426 3.18 6.93 10.56
C VAL A 426 3.70 6.18 9.33
N ARG A 427 2.87 5.96 8.31
CA ARG A 427 3.30 5.36 7.04
C ARG A 427 4.41 6.17 6.39
N GLN A 428 4.26 7.49 6.28
CA GLN A 428 5.29 8.36 5.70
C GLN A 428 6.59 8.34 6.49
N ILE A 429 6.51 8.34 7.82
CA ILE A 429 7.69 8.22 8.69
C ILE A 429 8.36 6.86 8.48
N ASN A 430 7.59 5.76 8.47
CA ASN A 430 8.13 4.41 8.32
C ASN A 430 8.81 4.21 6.95
N LEU A 431 8.25 4.79 5.88
CA LEU A 431 8.82 4.75 4.52
C LEU A 431 10.21 5.39 4.42
N THR A 432 10.54 6.34 5.31
CA THR A 432 11.91 6.90 5.35
C THR A 432 12.97 5.85 5.68
N GLY A 433 12.59 4.78 6.40
CA GLY A 433 13.49 3.76 6.92
C GLY A 433 14.09 4.09 8.29
N VAL A 434 13.66 5.17 8.95
CA VAL A 434 14.22 5.65 10.23
C VAL A 434 14.13 4.64 11.39
N PHE A 435 13.17 3.71 11.35
CA PHE A 435 13.00 2.68 12.39
C PHE A 435 13.78 1.39 12.11
N LYS A 436 14.50 1.30 11.00
CA LYS A 436 15.37 0.16 10.71
C LYS A 436 16.65 0.25 11.55
N ASP A 437 17.14 -0.88 12.06
CA ASP A 437 18.34 -0.90 12.90
C ASP A 437 19.60 -0.55 12.07
N PRO A 438 20.54 0.25 12.60
CA PRO A 438 21.80 0.55 11.91
C PRO A 438 22.70 -0.67 11.75
N GLU A 439 22.64 -1.62 12.69
CA GLU A 439 23.37 -2.90 12.66
C GLU A 439 22.63 -3.99 11.88
N ASP A 440 21.39 -3.73 11.46
CA ASP A 440 20.75 -4.53 10.45
C ASP A 440 21.44 -4.22 9.13
N LYS A 441 22.51 -4.96 8.83
CA LYS A 441 22.95 -5.25 7.47
C LYS A 441 21.84 -5.99 6.72
N ARG A 442 20.62 -5.44 6.66
CA ARG A 442 19.62 -5.83 5.67
C ARG A 442 20.19 -5.44 4.34
N LYS A 443 20.38 -6.47 3.51
CA LYS A 443 20.68 -6.35 2.09
C LYS A 443 20.07 -5.07 1.55
N LYS A 444 20.93 -4.15 1.08
CA LYS A 444 20.51 -2.96 0.36
C LYS A 444 19.45 -3.41 -0.66
N ARG A 445 18.20 -2.95 -0.50
CA ARG A 445 17.12 -3.29 -1.45
C ARG A 445 17.60 -2.92 -2.84
N LEU A 446 17.47 -3.85 -3.77
CA LEU A 446 18.01 -3.67 -5.12
C LEU A 446 17.31 -2.48 -5.78
N GLN A 447 18.07 -1.47 -6.16
CA GLN A 447 17.51 -0.32 -6.89
C GLN A 447 17.48 -0.65 -8.38
N ILE A 448 16.28 -0.90 -8.94
CA ILE A 448 16.09 -1.24 -10.35
C ILE A 448 15.52 -0.04 -11.12
N ALA A 449 16.04 0.20 -12.32
CA ALA A 449 15.44 1.13 -13.28
C ALA A 449 15.27 0.46 -14.63
N THR A 450 14.18 0.77 -15.33
CA THR A 450 13.88 0.14 -16.63
C THR A 450 13.50 1.14 -17.71
N VAL A 451 14.01 0.92 -18.93
CA VAL A 451 13.61 1.66 -20.13
C VAL A 451 13.19 0.67 -21.22
N PHE A 452 12.25 1.08 -22.06
CA PHE A 452 11.50 0.13 -22.90
C PHE A 452 10.87 -0.95 -22.00
N SER A 453 10.36 -0.51 -20.84
CA SER A 453 10.03 -1.38 -19.71
C SER A 453 8.88 -2.34 -20.03
N GLY A 454 8.08 -2.04 -21.06
CA GLY A 454 6.93 -2.84 -21.42
C GLY A 454 6.01 -3.06 -20.21
N ILE A 455 5.69 -4.32 -19.95
CA ILE A 455 4.84 -4.71 -18.82
C ILE A 455 5.62 -5.15 -17.58
N GLY A 456 6.90 -4.79 -17.49
CA GLY A 456 7.75 -4.98 -16.31
C GLY A 456 8.24 -6.41 -16.08
N ALA A 457 8.78 -7.06 -17.11
CA ALA A 457 9.25 -8.45 -16.98
C ALA A 457 10.40 -8.61 -15.97
N ALA A 458 11.27 -7.60 -15.84
CA ALA A 458 12.39 -7.62 -14.89
C ALA A 458 11.92 -7.49 -13.44
N GLU A 459 10.95 -6.61 -13.20
CA GLU A 459 10.31 -6.37 -11.92
C GLU A 459 9.49 -7.60 -11.49
N PHE A 460 8.78 -8.23 -12.44
CA PHE A 460 8.10 -9.49 -12.18
C PHE A 460 9.08 -10.64 -11.87
N ALA A 461 10.25 -10.68 -12.54
CA ALA A 461 11.30 -11.64 -12.23
C ALA A 461 11.84 -11.46 -10.81
N LEU A 462 12.12 -10.21 -10.39
CA LEU A 462 12.54 -9.90 -9.02
C LEU A 462 11.47 -10.32 -7.99
N LYS A 463 10.20 -10.03 -8.28
CA LYS A 463 9.06 -10.46 -7.46
C LYS A 463 9.01 -11.99 -7.31
N ARG A 464 9.17 -12.75 -8.41
CA ARG A 464 9.19 -14.22 -8.38
C ARG A 464 10.42 -14.81 -7.70
N LEU A 465 11.55 -14.10 -7.72
CA LEU A 465 12.75 -14.49 -7.00
C LEU A 465 12.67 -14.21 -5.49
N GLY A 466 11.68 -13.43 -5.03
CA GLY A 466 11.58 -12.97 -3.65
C GLY A 466 12.66 -11.95 -3.29
N ILE A 467 13.20 -11.23 -4.29
CA ILE A 467 14.21 -10.20 -4.07
C ILE A 467 13.51 -8.89 -3.76
N GLU A 468 13.83 -8.32 -2.60
CA GLU A 468 13.40 -6.99 -2.25
C GLU A 468 14.06 -5.93 -3.14
N HIS A 469 13.25 -5.10 -3.77
CA HIS A 469 13.70 -4.09 -4.72
C HIS A 469 12.81 -2.86 -4.70
N ASP A 470 13.37 -1.73 -5.11
CA ASP A 470 12.65 -0.48 -5.33
C ASP A 470 12.80 -0.08 -6.80
N ILE A 471 11.69 0.29 -7.44
CA ILE A 471 11.70 0.76 -8.82
C ILE A 471 12.02 2.25 -8.80
N VAL A 472 13.24 2.60 -9.21
CA VAL A 472 13.74 3.98 -9.24
C VAL A 472 12.98 4.79 -10.29
N PHE A 473 12.84 4.23 -11.48
CA PHE A 473 11.96 4.73 -12.53
C PHE A 473 11.67 3.65 -13.57
N ALA A 474 10.59 3.85 -14.34
CA ALA A 474 10.30 3.07 -15.54
C ALA A 474 10.02 4.01 -16.72
N CYS A 475 10.38 3.61 -17.94
CA CYS A 475 10.12 4.41 -19.12
C CYS A 475 9.63 3.59 -20.32
N ASP A 476 8.45 3.93 -20.85
CA ASP A 476 7.91 3.36 -22.08
C ASP A 476 6.82 4.26 -22.70
N ASN A 477 6.94 4.57 -23.98
CA ASN A 477 6.01 5.47 -24.68
C ASN A 477 4.69 4.80 -25.08
N GLY A 478 4.58 3.47 -24.95
CA GLY A 478 3.42 2.70 -25.34
C GLY A 478 3.04 2.85 -26.82
N GLU A 479 4.00 3.20 -27.68
CA GLU A 479 3.81 3.58 -29.09
C GLU A 479 2.83 4.77 -29.27
N ILE A 480 2.89 5.73 -28.35
CA ILE A 480 2.17 6.99 -28.45
C ILE A 480 3.17 8.10 -28.73
N ASP A 481 3.07 8.66 -29.93
CA ASP A 481 3.84 9.83 -30.34
C ASP A 481 3.41 11.09 -29.56
N MET A 482 4.36 12.01 -29.44
CA MET A 482 4.17 13.31 -28.79
C MET A 482 3.38 14.27 -29.70
N LEU A 483 2.86 15.36 -29.14
CA LEU A 483 2.11 16.38 -29.88
C LEU A 483 2.98 17.20 -30.85
N GLN A 484 4.25 17.40 -30.50
CA GLN A 484 5.26 18.12 -31.28
C GLN A 484 6.38 17.18 -31.74
N THR A 485 7.19 17.62 -32.70
CA THR A 485 8.36 16.83 -33.12
C THR A 485 9.42 16.81 -32.03
N GLU A 486 10.30 15.81 -32.06
CA GLU A 486 11.34 15.68 -31.04
C GLU A 486 12.31 16.86 -31.04
N GLU A 487 12.58 17.44 -32.22
CA GLU A 487 13.41 18.63 -32.38
C GLU A 487 12.79 19.87 -31.73
N GLU A 488 11.49 20.11 -31.96
CA GLU A 488 10.76 21.24 -31.37
C GLU A 488 10.70 21.14 -29.84
N ILE A 489 10.49 19.93 -29.32
CA ILE A 489 10.49 19.66 -27.89
C ILE A 489 11.89 19.93 -27.33
N ALA A 490 12.95 19.41 -27.96
CA ALA A 490 14.32 19.61 -27.52
C ALA A 490 14.74 21.10 -27.50
N GLU A 491 14.34 21.88 -28.50
CA GLU A 491 14.58 23.34 -28.52
C GLU A 491 13.87 24.08 -27.39
N THR A 492 12.67 23.64 -27.04
CA THR A 492 11.90 24.24 -25.95
C THR A 492 12.49 23.85 -24.59
N LEU A 493 12.90 22.59 -24.42
CA LEU A 493 13.54 22.11 -23.19
C LEU A 493 14.82 22.89 -22.87
N LYS A 494 15.61 23.30 -23.87
CA LYS A 494 16.80 24.15 -23.67
C LYS A 494 16.49 25.51 -23.03
N LYS A 495 15.26 26.02 -23.16
CA LYS A 495 14.81 27.31 -22.62
C LYS A 495 14.26 27.20 -21.19
N ILE A 496 14.02 25.98 -20.70
CA ILE A 496 13.45 25.74 -19.37
C ILE A 496 14.58 25.35 -18.40
N PRO A 497 14.89 26.18 -17.39
CA PRO A 497 16.09 25.98 -16.57
C PRO A 497 15.92 24.91 -15.48
N THR A 498 14.69 24.63 -15.04
CA THR A 498 14.43 23.69 -13.95
C THR A 498 14.08 22.30 -14.50
N LEU A 499 14.58 21.26 -13.82
CA LEU A 499 14.25 19.86 -14.14
C LEU A 499 12.74 19.60 -14.05
N GLU A 500 12.09 20.05 -12.98
CA GLU A 500 10.65 19.91 -12.81
C GLU A 500 9.85 20.64 -13.90
N GLY A 501 10.29 21.83 -14.31
CA GLY A 501 9.68 22.54 -15.43
C GLY A 501 9.81 21.78 -16.76
N ARG A 502 10.97 21.12 -16.98
CA ARG A 502 11.20 20.28 -18.16
C ARG A 502 10.32 19.03 -18.14
N LYS A 503 10.22 18.33 -17.00
CA LYS A 503 9.32 17.17 -16.81
C LYS A 503 7.86 17.54 -17.11
N GLU A 504 7.40 18.67 -16.57
CA GLU A 504 6.02 19.14 -16.79
C GLU A 504 5.77 19.49 -18.26
N TYR A 505 6.75 20.12 -18.93
CA TYR A 505 6.65 20.38 -20.35
C TYR A 505 6.54 19.09 -21.16
N VAL A 506 7.40 18.10 -20.92
CA VAL A 506 7.31 16.80 -21.62
C VAL A 506 5.94 16.14 -21.39
N ARG A 507 5.42 16.16 -20.16
CA ARG A 507 4.07 15.62 -19.86
C ARG A 507 2.97 16.33 -20.66
N SER A 508 3.09 17.66 -20.83
CA SER A 508 2.13 18.44 -21.62
C SER A 508 2.09 18.07 -23.10
N GLN A 509 3.17 17.47 -23.61
CA GLN A 509 3.28 17.01 -25.00
C GLN A 509 2.68 15.61 -25.22
N ILE A 510 2.18 14.93 -24.19
CA ILE A 510 1.51 13.63 -24.33
C ILE A 510 0.05 13.88 -24.74
N PRO A 511 -0.44 13.30 -25.86
CA PRO A 511 -1.81 13.52 -26.32
C PRO A 511 -2.86 13.09 -25.26
N PRO A 512 -3.72 14.00 -24.75
CA PRO A 512 -4.59 13.70 -23.61
C PRO A 512 -5.69 12.66 -23.91
N LYS A 513 -6.00 12.44 -25.19
CA LYS A 513 -7.03 11.47 -25.63
C LYS A 513 -6.49 10.06 -25.85
N ARG A 514 -5.17 9.84 -25.82
CA ARG A 514 -4.56 8.52 -26.04
C ARG A 514 -4.09 7.92 -24.73
N VAL A 515 -4.59 6.74 -24.39
CA VAL A 515 -4.21 6.03 -23.18
C VAL A 515 -2.97 5.17 -23.46
N ASN A 516 -1.86 5.45 -22.75
CA ASN A 516 -0.69 4.58 -22.74
C ASN A 516 -1.05 3.26 -22.05
N SER A 517 -1.39 2.25 -22.87
CA SER A 517 -1.83 0.94 -22.39
C SER A 517 -0.70 0.18 -21.70
N VAL A 518 0.55 0.45 -22.05
CA VAL A 518 1.74 -0.15 -21.42
C VAL A 518 1.88 0.37 -20.00
N LYS A 519 1.87 1.70 -19.82
CA LYS A 519 1.84 2.36 -18.52
C LYS A 519 0.70 1.85 -17.64
N LYS A 520 -0.50 1.70 -18.21
CA LYS A 520 -1.67 1.18 -17.47
C LYS A 520 -1.47 -0.26 -16.98
N SER A 521 -0.91 -1.14 -17.82
CA SER A 521 -0.59 -2.51 -17.42
C SER A 521 0.51 -2.56 -16.37
N TYR A 522 1.54 -1.72 -16.50
CA TYR A 522 2.65 -1.63 -15.58
C TYR A 522 2.19 -1.17 -14.18
N LEU A 523 1.53 -0.01 -14.07
CA LEU A 523 1.03 0.54 -12.80
C LEU A 523 -0.05 -0.32 -12.12
N ALA A 524 -0.71 -1.22 -12.85
CA ALA A 524 -1.64 -2.16 -12.24
C ALA A 524 -0.94 -3.29 -11.45
N ASN A 525 0.32 -3.57 -11.78
CA ASN A 525 1.08 -4.73 -11.30
C ASN A 525 2.22 -4.39 -10.33
N TYR A 526 2.73 -3.17 -10.37
CA TYR A 526 3.87 -2.73 -9.54
C TYR A 526 3.53 -1.50 -8.72
N ASP A 527 4.06 -1.45 -7.50
CA ASP A 527 3.91 -0.32 -6.58
C ASP A 527 4.93 0.76 -6.94
N MET A 528 4.55 1.65 -7.86
CA MET A 528 5.37 2.75 -8.34
C MET A 528 4.52 4.00 -8.46
N ASP A 529 5.10 5.14 -8.08
CA ASP A 529 4.48 6.44 -8.30
C ASP A 529 4.41 6.76 -9.80
N GLU A 530 3.29 7.33 -10.22
CA GLU A 530 3.06 7.75 -11.59
C GLU A 530 4.05 8.84 -12.03
N GLU A 531 4.57 9.65 -11.10
CA GLU A 531 5.52 10.70 -11.41
C GLU A 531 6.87 10.19 -11.92
N HIS A 532 7.24 8.97 -11.51
CA HIS A 532 8.49 8.29 -11.89
C HIS A 532 8.30 7.34 -13.09
N TYR A 533 7.13 7.38 -13.72
CA TYR A 533 6.88 6.71 -15.01
C TYR A 533 7.05 7.71 -16.16
N TYR A 534 8.15 7.56 -16.89
CA TYR A 534 8.51 8.45 -17.99
C TYR A 534 7.95 7.96 -19.32
N HIS A 535 7.49 8.91 -20.15
CA HIS A 535 6.88 8.56 -21.43
C HIS A 535 7.91 8.35 -22.53
N ASN A 536 8.90 9.24 -22.70
CA ASN A 536 9.86 9.16 -23.79
C ASN A 536 11.30 9.18 -23.27
N VAL A 537 12.05 8.13 -23.61
CA VAL A 537 13.44 7.91 -23.19
C VAL A 537 14.39 9.05 -23.62
N LYS A 538 14.12 9.71 -24.75
CA LYS A 538 14.95 10.82 -25.28
C LYS A 538 14.94 12.05 -24.39
N PHE A 539 13.87 12.24 -23.61
CA PHE A 539 13.73 13.37 -22.70
C PHE A 539 13.91 12.98 -21.23
N LEU A 540 14.33 11.74 -20.98
CA LEU A 540 14.72 11.27 -19.65
C LEU A 540 16.14 11.76 -19.34
N GLU A 541 16.29 12.41 -18.20
CA GLU A 541 17.56 12.93 -17.71
C GLU A 541 18.17 11.95 -16.69
N GLY A 542 19.15 11.15 -17.13
CA GLY A 542 19.72 10.06 -16.34
C GLY A 542 20.59 10.54 -15.18
N GLU A 543 21.16 11.74 -15.26
CA GLU A 543 22.03 12.31 -14.21
C GLU A 543 21.31 12.46 -12.86
N GLU A 544 19.98 12.64 -12.86
CA GLU A 544 19.15 12.64 -11.64
C GLU A 544 19.28 11.34 -10.84
N TYR A 545 19.61 10.25 -11.54
CA TYR A 545 19.67 8.88 -11.02
C TYR A 545 21.10 8.35 -10.87
N LYS A 546 22.10 9.22 -11.07
CA LYS A 546 23.50 8.86 -10.95
C LYS A 546 23.83 8.27 -9.58
N GLY A 547 24.38 7.05 -9.57
CA GLY A 547 24.72 6.32 -8.34
C GLY A 547 23.53 5.80 -7.52
N LYS A 548 22.30 5.93 -8.03
CA LYS A 548 21.07 5.46 -7.38
C LYS A 548 20.56 4.12 -7.92
N VAL A 549 21.08 3.65 -9.05
CA VAL A 549 20.61 2.42 -9.72
C VAL A 549 21.64 1.30 -9.56
N ASP A 550 21.23 0.17 -8.98
CA ASP A 550 22.08 -1.02 -8.89
C ASP A 550 21.94 -1.86 -10.19
N LEU A 551 20.72 -2.02 -10.71
CA LEU A 551 20.45 -2.78 -11.93
C LEU A 551 19.62 -1.95 -12.93
N PHE A 552 20.14 -1.76 -14.14
CA PHE A 552 19.45 -1.07 -15.23
C PHE A 552 19.06 -2.04 -16.35
N VAL A 553 17.78 -2.13 -16.71
CA VAL A 553 17.30 -3.10 -17.71
C VAL A 553 16.59 -2.42 -18.86
N GLY A 554 16.86 -2.84 -20.09
CA GLY A 554 16.08 -2.41 -21.25
C GLY A 554 16.41 -3.15 -22.53
N GLY A 555 15.54 -3.03 -23.53
CA GLY A 555 15.74 -3.61 -24.85
C GLY A 555 15.22 -2.66 -25.91
N SER A 556 16.13 -2.01 -26.66
CA SER A 556 15.68 -1.06 -27.69
C SER A 556 14.98 -1.81 -28.83
N PRO A 557 13.94 -1.22 -29.45
CA PRO A 557 13.20 -1.86 -30.55
C PRO A 557 14.13 -2.35 -31.67
N CYS A 558 13.98 -3.62 -32.09
CA CYS A 558 14.83 -4.22 -33.11
C CYS A 558 14.79 -3.49 -34.48
N GLN A 559 13.71 -2.74 -34.75
CA GLN A 559 13.51 -1.94 -35.97
C GLN A 559 14.52 -0.79 -36.10
N SER A 560 15.10 -0.34 -34.98
CA SER A 560 16.11 0.73 -34.95
C SER A 560 17.39 0.36 -35.71
N PHE A 561 17.69 -0.93 -35.84
CA PHE A 561 18.89 -1.42 -36.54
C PHE A 561 18.72 -1.46 -38.06
N THR A 562 17.49 -1.55 -38.55
CA THR A 562 17.21 -1.42 -40.00
C THR A 562 17.65 -0.05 -40.51
N LEU A 563 17.50 1.02 -39.69
CA LEU A 563 17.99 2.37 -40.00
C LEU A 563 19.52 2.45 -40.02
N LEU A 564 20.22 1.66 -39.20
CA LEU A 564 21.69 1.57 -39.19
C LEU A 564 22.25 0.82 -40.41
N GLY A 565 21.48 -0.11 -40.99
CA GLY A 565 21.89 -0.91 -42.16
C GLY A 565 21.73 -0.19 -43.51
N TYR A 566 20.80 0.76 -43.62
CA TYR A 566 20.70 1.65 -44.77
C TYR A 566 21.64 2.84 -44.57
N GLN A 567 22.71 2.93 -45.37
CA GLN A 567 23.78 3.93 -45.37
C GLN A 567 23.34 5.41 -45.28
N GLN A 568 22.82 5.86 -44.13
CA GLN A 568 22.60 7.27 -43.80
C GLN A 568 23.47 7.58 -42.59
N GLY A 569 24.64 8.21 -42.85
CA GLY A 569 25.58 8.89 -41.95
C GLY A 569 25.64 8.59 -40.44
N LEU A 570 26.84 8.70 -39.86
CA LEU A 570 27.08 8.67 -38.40
C LEU A 570 26.17 9.59 -37.57
N GLU A 571 25.63 10.66 -38.14
CA GLU A 571 24.68 11.60 -37.51
C GLU A 571 23.26 10.99 -37.33
N VAL A 572 22.73 10.26 -38.31
CA VAL A 572 21.40 9.60 -38.20
C VAL A 572 21.50 8.36 -37.30
N ALA A 573 22.65 7.66 -37.34
CA ALA A 573 22.95 6.53 -36.47
C ALA A 573 22.87 6.90 -34.98
N ARG A 574 23.37 8.08 -34.58
CA ARG A 574 23.33 8.59 -33.19
C ARG A 574 21.91 8.87 -32.68
N GLY A 575 20.91 8.99 -33.54
CA GLY A 575 19.50 9.25 -33.17
C GLY A 575 18.69 7.98 -32.88
N THR A 576 19.30 6.79 -32.87
CA THR A 576 18.61 5.53 -32.60
C THR A 576 18.42 5.29 -31.10
N LEU A 577 17.36 4.56 -30.74
CA LEU A 577 17.00 4.25 -29.36
C LEU A 577 18.07 3.42 -28.60
N PHE A 578 19.00 2.77 -29.33
CA PHE A 578 20.18 2.15 -28.74
C PHE A 578 21.13 3.19 -28.12
N TYR A 579 21.40 4.30 -28.81
CA TYR A 579 22.26 5.35 -28.25
C TYR A 579 21.60 6.07 -27.09
N GLU A 580 20.27 6.14 -27.03
CA GLU A 580 19.56 6.63 -25.85
C GLU A 580 19.74 5.71 -24.65
N PHE A 581 19.69 4.39 -24.85
CA PHE A 581 20.04 3.43 -23.79
C PHE A 581 21.49 3.63 -23.32
N ALA A 582 22.45 3.71 -24.25
CA ALA A 582 23.85 3.92 -23.92
C ALA A 582 24.12 5.28 -23.25
N ARG A 583 23.42 6.34 -23.67
CA ARG A 583 23.43 7.67 -23.02
C ARG A 583 22.99 7.54 -21.57
N LEU A 584 21.87 6.86 -21.31
CA LEU A 584 21.39 6.66 -19.95
C LEU A 584 22.33 5.79 -19.11
N VAL A 585 22.94 4.74 -19.67
CA VAL A 585 24.00 3.97 -18.97
C VAL A 585 25.16 4.88 -18.56
N LYS A 586 25.55 5.82 -19.42
CA LYS A 586 26.61 6.80 -19.13
C LYS A 586 26.22 7.80 -18.05
N GLU A 587 25.00 8.32 -18.10
CA GLU A 587 24.51 9.34 -17.15
C GLU A 587 24.17 8.75 -15.77
N ILE A 588 23.56 7.56 -15.75
CA ILE A 588 23.11 6.88 -14.52
C ILE A 588 24.27 6.16 -13.82
N GLU A 589 25.23 5.64 -14.59
CA GLU A 589 26.32 4.77 -14.11
C GLU A 589 25.83 3.62 -13.20
N PRO A 590 24.90 2.75 -13.66
CA PRO A 590 24.43 1.64 -12.86
C PRO A 590 25.53 0.62 -12.55
N LYS A 591 25.44 -0.11 -11.44
CA LYS A 591 26.44 -1.17 -11.13
C LYS A 591 26.46 -2.27 -12.18
N ALA A 592 25.27 -2.70 -12.60
CA ALA A 592 25.10 -3.63 -13.70
C ALA A 592 23.95 -3.20 -14.62
N PHE A 593 24.02 -3.59 -15.90
CA PHE A 593 22.90 -3.45 -16.81
C PHE A 593 22.60 -4.75 -17.57
N ILE A 594 21.34 -4.91 -17.98
CA ILE A 594 20.89 -5.95 -18.91
C ILE A 594 20.34 -5.25 -20.15
N TYR A 595 20.94 -5.53 -21.31
CA TYR A 595 20.44 -5.12 -22.61
C TYR A 595 19.94 -6.34 -23.40
N GLU A 596 18.65 -6.36 -23.73
CA GLU A 596 18.00 -7.44 -24.47
C GLU A 596 17.73 -7.05 -25.94
N ASN A 597 17.90 -8.00 -26.86
CA ASN A 597 17.45 -7.82 -28.24
C ASN A 597 17.22 -9.15 -29.01
N VAL A 598 16.76 -9.05 -30.25
CA VAL A 598 16.61 -10.18 -31.16
C VAL A 598 17.96 -10.76 -31.60
N GLN A 599 18.04 -12.09 -31.76
CA GLN A 599 19.28 -12.77 -32.19
C GLN A 599 19.84 -12.27 -33.53
N GLY A 600 19.00 -11.67 -34.38
CA GLY A 600 19.40 -11.12 -35.66
C GLY A 600 20.44 -10.00 -35.54
N LEU A 601 20.51 -9.32 -34.38
CA LEU A 601 21.49 -8.28 -34.09
C LEU A 601 22.93 -8.74 -34.32
N LEU A 602 23.25 -9.98 -33.94
CA LEU A 602 24.61 -10.55 -34.05
C LEU A 602 25.07 -10.74 -35.50
N LYS A 603 24.12 -10.89 -36.43
CA LYS A 603 24.40 -11.12 -37.86
C LYS A 603 24.11 -9.90 -38.72
N HIS A 604 23.50 -8.87 -38.14
CA HIS A 604 23.10 -7.67 -38.85
C HIS A 604 24.32 -6.95 -39.42
N ASP A 605 24.20 -6.47 -40.65
CA ASP A 605 25.26 -5.79 -41.38
C ASP A 605 26.61 -6.54 -41.35
N LYS A 606 26.57 -7.86 -41.57
CA LYS A 606 27.72 -8.78 -41.51
C LYS A 606 28.47 -8.76 -40.17
N GLY A 607 27.79 -8.43 -39.07
CA GLY A 607 28.36 -8.38 -37.72
C GLY A 607 28.81 -6.98 -37.28
N ARG A 608 28.91 -6.00 -38.20
CA ARG A 608 29.39 -4.65 -37.89
C ARG A 608 28.53 -3.94 -36.85
N THR A 609 27.22 -4.13 -36.90
CA THR A 609 26.31 -3.54 -35.90
C THR A 609 26.60 -4.04 -34.49
N TRP A 610 26.91 -5.33 -34.35
CA TRP A 610 27.25 -5.93 -33.07
C TRP A 610 28.62 -5.45 -32.56
N GLU A 611 29.59 -5.27 -33.44
CA GLU A 611 30.90 -4.65 -33.11
C GLU A 611 30.73 -3.22 -32.57
N VAL A 612 29.86 -2.42 -33.19
CA VAL A 612 29.54 -1.06 -32.71
C VAL A 612 28.90 -1.08 -31.33
N VAL A 613 27.92 -1.96 -31.09
CA VAL A 613 27.26 -2.08 -29.78
C VAL A 613 28.27 -2.41 -28.68
N GLN A 614 29.14 -3.39 -28.90
CA GLN A 614 30.20 -3.75 -27.94
C GLN A 614 31.18 -2.60 -27.73
N SER A 615 31.63 -1.95 -28.81
CA SER A 615 32.56 -0.83 -28.74
C SER A 615 32.01 0.34 -27.92
N VAL A 616 30.72 0.68 -28.11
CA VAL A 616 30.04 1.73 -27.34
C VAL A 616 30.03 1.39 -25.86
N PHE A 617 29.55 0.22 -25.45
CA PHE A 617 29.51 -0.14 -24.03
C PHE A 617 30.90 -0.28 -23.40
N ASN A 618 31.89 -0.83 -24.12
CA ASN A 618 33.28 -0.88 -23.67
C ASN A 618 33.84 0.53 -23.43
N SER A 619 33.51 1.50 -24.31
CA SER A 619 33.94 2.89 -24.15
C SER A 619 33.33 3.61 -22.93
N LEU A 620 32.23 3.08 -22.37
CA LEU A 620 31.62 3.56 -21.13
C LEU A 620 32.24 2.95 -19.86
N GLY A 621 33.20 2.03 -20.03
CA GLY A 621 33.93 1.37 -18.95
C GLY A 621 33.17 0.23 -18.29
N TYR A 622 32.43 -0.57 -19.07
CA TYR A 622 31.75 -1.77 -18.56
C TYR A 622 32.36 -3.05 -19.10
N THR A 623 32.51 -4.06 -18.23
CA THR A 623 32.87 -5.43 -18.59
C THR A 623 31.63 -6.16 -19.12
N LEU A 624 31.69 -6.67 -20.36
CA LEU A 624 30.53 -7.20 -21.08
C LEU A 624 30.53 -8.72 -21.20
N HIS A 625 29.36 -9.31 -20.95
CA HIS A 625 29.06 -10.73 -21.18
C HIS A 625 27.87 -10.84 -22.12
N THR A 626 27.97 -11.69 -23.15
CA THR A 626 26.89 -11.84 -24.15
C THR A 626 26.57 -13.30 -24.40
N GLN A 627 25.27 -13.64 -24.43
CA GLN A 627 24.82 -14.97 -24.83
C GLN A 627 23.43 -14.92 -25.49
N VAL A 628 23.18 -15.87 -26.40
CA VAL A 628 21.83 -16.12 -26.94
C VAL A 628 21.16 -17.18 -26.08
N LEU A 629 20.03 -16.83 -25.47
CA LEU A 629 19.24 -17.73 -24.62
C LEU A 629 17.91 -18.04 -25.29
N ASP A 630 17.48 -19.30 -25.24
CA ASP A 630 16.17 -19.75 -25.72
C ASP A 630 15.27 -20.09 -24.53
N ALA A 631 14.09 -19.48 -24.44
CA ALA A 631 13.15 -19.66 -23.33
C ALA A 631 12.79 -21.13 -23.03
N VAL A 632 12.80 -21.99 -24.06
CA VAL A 632 12.58 -23.43 -23.92
C VAL A 632 13.60 -24.12 -23.00
N ASN A 633 14.83 -23.60 -22.95
CA ASN A 633 15.90 -24.10 -22.09
C ASN A 633 15.82 -23.52 -20.67
N TYR A 634 14.78 -22.75 -20.34
CA TYR A 634 14.58 -22.13 -19.03
C TYR A 634 13.18 -22.41 -18.46
N GLY A 635 12.56 -23.52 -18.88
CA GLY A 635 11.33 -24.04 -18.28
C GLY A 635 10.03 -23.49 -18.86
N ILE A 636 10.10 -22.73 -19.96
CA ILE A 636 8.92 -22.14 -20.63
C ILE A 636 8.74 -22.79 -22.01
N PRO A 637 7.57 -23.39 -22.33
CA PRO A 637 7.34 -24.10 -23.59
C PRO A 637 7.12 -23.14 -24.77
N GLN A 638 8.10 -22.31 -25.06
CA GLN A 638 8.13 -21.37 -26.18
C GLN A 638 9.55 -21.31 -26.76
N LYS A 639 9.68 -21.50 -28.09
CA LYS A 639 10.93 -21.22 -28.81
C LYS A 639 11.07 -19.70 -28.94
N ARG A 640 11.89 -19.07 -28.11
CA ARG A 640 12.11 -17.62 -28.14
C ARG A 640 13.57 -17.31 -27.82
N ARG A 641 14.38 -17.30 -28.88
CA ARG A 641 15.80 -16.93 -28.84
C ARG A 641 15.98 -15.42 -28.80
N ARG A 642 16.74 -14.94 -27.81
CA ARG A 642 17.11 -13.54 -27.62
C ARG A 642 18.57 -13.42 -27.23
N VAL A 643 19.22 -12.36 -27.71
CA VAL A 643 20.57 -12.01 -27.26
C VAL A 643 20.45 -11.16 -26.01
N PHE A 644 21.21 -11.51 -24.99
CA PHE A 644 21.33 -10.76 -23.75
C PHE A 644 22.77 -10.27 -23.63
N VAL A 645 22.93 -9.00 -23.31
CA VAL A 645 24.21 -8.37 -22.98
C VAL A 645 24.12 -7.92 -21.54
N VAL A 646 25.01 -8.42 -20.71
CA VAL A 646 25.15 -8.03 -19.31
C VAL A 646 26.44 -7.23 -19.17
N GLY A 647 26.35 -6.01 -18.66
CA GLY A 647 27.52 -5.17 -18.42
C GLY A 647 27.69 -4.86 -16.93
N PHE A 648 28.92 -4.91 -16.43
CA PHE A 648 29.28 -4.54 -15.06
C PHE A 648 30.22 -3.33 -15.06
N LYS A 649 29.93 -2.32 -14.23
CA LYS A 649 30.78 -1.12 -14.10
C LYS A 649 32.08 -1.46 -13.38
N GLU A 650 31.98 -2.24 -12.33
CA GLU A 650 33.07 -2.81 -11.54
C GLU A 650 32.75 -4.29 -11.29
N GLY A 651 33.79 -5.14 -11.26
CA GLY A 651 33.67 -6.59 -11.12
C GLY A 651 33.06 -7.30 -12.33
N GLY A 652 32.44 -8.45 -12.07
CA GLY A 652 31.71 -9.24 -13.07
C GLY A 652 32.55 -10.23 -13.88
N GLU A 653 33.87 -10.32 -13.68
CA GLU A 653 34.75 -11.20 -14.47
C GLU A 653 34.37 -12.68 -14.37
N ASN A 654 33.80 -13.07 -13.22
CA ASN A 654 33.32 -14.42 -12.95
C ASN A 654 31.84 -14.64 -13.33
N PHE A 655 31.17 -13.65 -13.94
CA PHE A 655 29.78 -13.79 -14.35
C PHE A 655 29.65 -14.87 -15.42
N GLN A 656 28.69 -15.76 -15.19
CA GLN A 656 28.27 -16.76 -16.15
C GLN A 656 26.76 -16.65 -16.35
N PHE A 657 26.30 -16.86 -17.58
CA PHE A 657 24.86 -16.95 -17.83
C PHE A 657 24.27 -18.18 -17.14
N PRO A 658 22.97 -18.14 -16.79
CA PRO A 658 22.32 -19.23 -16.07
C PRO A 658 22.41 -20.55 -16.85
N THR A 659 22.54 -21.65 -16.12
CA THR A 659 22.49 -22.99 -16.70
C THR A 659 21.09 -23.33 -17.18
N GLU A 660 21.01 -24.12 -18.25
CA GLU A 660 19.74 -24.60 -18.78
C GLU A 660 18.96 -25.44 -17.74
N LYS A 661 17.64 -25.38 -17.82
CA LYS A 661 16.68 -26.07 -16.95
C LYS A 661 15.83 -27.03 -17.78
N GLU A 662 15.40 -28.12 -17.15
CA GLU A 662 14.50 -29.08 -17.76
C GLU A 662 13.11 -28.45 -18.04
N LEU A 663 12.59 -28.70 -19.24
CA LEU A 663 11.25 -28.29 -19.64
C LEU A 663 10.21 -29.29 -19.13
N ASN A 664 9.43 -28.88 -18.13
CA ASN A 664 8.42 -29.73 -17.49
C ASN A 664 6.98 -29.49 -17.99
N PHE A 665 6.79 -28.53 -18.90
CA PHE A 665 5.49 -28.10 -19.37
C PHE A 665 5.43 -28.14 -20.89
N THR A 666 4.24 -28.28 -21.44
CA THR A 666 3.93 -28.01 -22.85
C THR A 666 3.06 -26.76 -22.97
N MET A 667 2.87 -26.24 -24.17
CA MET A 667 1.94 -25.15 -24.43
C MET A 667 0.54 -25.49 -23.87
N GLN A 668 0.14 -26.77 -24.00
CA GLN A 668 -1.12 -27.30 -23.51
C GLN A 668 -1.26 -27.14 -21.99
N SER A 669 -0.17 -27.27 -21.22
CA SER A 669 -0.19 -27.06 -19.76
C SER A 669 -0.68 -25.66 -19.37
N PHE A 670 -0.52 -24.66 -20.23
CA PHE A 670 -0.90 -23.27 -19.95
C PHE A 670 -2.25 -22.85 -20.53
N LEU A 671 -2.95 -23.74 -21.23
CA LEU A 671 -4.26 -23.44 -21.82
C LEU A 671 -5.36 -23.38 -20.76
N LEU A 672 -6.35 -22.50 -20.96
CA LEU A 672 -7.45 -22.27 -20.02
C LEU A 672 -8.31 -23.51 -19.78
N GLU A 673 -8.49 -24.37 -20.79
CA GLU A 673 -9.20 -25.65 -20.68
C GLU A 673 -8.43 -26.72 -19.89
N ASN A 674 -7.14 -26.52 -19.64
CA ASN A 674 -6.32 -27.44 -18.85
C ASN A 674 -6.00 -26.87 -17.46
N ALA A 675 -5.86 -25.55 -17.36
CA ALA A 675 -5.61 -24.80 -16.14
C ALA A 675 -6.40 -23.47 -16.16
N ALA A 676 -7.46 -23.40 -15.35
CA ALA A 676 -8.29 -22.21 -15.20
C ALA A 676 -7.49 -20.98 -14.74
N GLU A 677 -8.04 -19.78 -14.90
CA GLU A 677 -7.42 -18.58 -14.36
C GLU A 677 -7.27 -18.67 -12.83
N GLY A 678 -6.07 -18.39 -12.34
CA GLY A 678 -5.69 -18.56 -10.95
C GLY A 678 -5.04 -19.91 -10.64
N HIS A 679 -4.90 -20.83 -11.62
CA HIS A 679 -4.26 -22.14 -11.43
C HIS A 679 -2.77 -22.17 -11.79
N VAL A 680 -2.27 -21.18 -12.53
CA VAL A 680 -0.82 -21.07 -12.82
C VAL A 680 -0.21 -20.07 -11.84
N ARG A 681 0.49 -20.58 -10.83
CA ARG A 681 1.01 -19.79 -9.70
C ARG A 681 2.51 -19.93 -9.56
N ALA A 682 3.12 -18.98 -8.85
CA ALA A 682 4.50 -19.12 -8.39
C ALA A 682 4.50 -19.76 -6.99
N GLU A 683 5.24 -20.86 -6.82
CA GLU A 683 5.59 -21.42 -5.51
C GLU A 683 7.12 -21.33 -5.34
N GLY A 684 7.56 -20.33 -4.57
CA GLY A 684 8.96 -19.91 -4.60
C GLY A 684 9.37 -19.47 -6.02
N LYS A 685 10.49 -19.99 -6.52
CA LYS A 685 11.02 -19.64 -7.84
C LYS A 685 10.36 -20.40 -9.01
N LYS A 686 9.52 -21.41 -8.73
CA LYS A 686 8.96 -22.32 -9.75
C LYS A 686 7.53 -21.95 -10.12
N ILE A 687 7.18 -22.14 -11.38
CA ILE A 687 5.80 -22.16 -11.84
C ILE A 687 5.18 -23.50 -11.44
N VAL A 688 4.00 -23.44 -10.85
CA VAL A 688 3.15 -24.60 -10.54
C VAL A 688 1.84 -24.42 -11.29
N VAL A 689 1.44 -25.48 -11.99
CA VAL A 689 0.18 -25.55 -12.74
C VAL A 689 -0.74 -26.52 -12.03
N HIS A 690 -1.82 -26.01 -11.45
CA HIS A 690 -2.85 -26.86 -10.87
C HIS A 690 -3.83 -27.34 -11.95
N PRO A 691 -4.12 -28.65 -12.04
CA PRO A 691 -5.07 -29.16 -13.01
C PRO A 691 -6.49 -28.67 -12.73
N GLY A 692 -7.29 -28.51 -13.77
CA GLY A 692 -8.68 -28.09 -13.69
C GLY A 692 -8.91 -26.89 -14.59
N GLY A 693 -9.54 -27.13 -15.74
CA GLY A 693 -9.79 -26.11 -16.75
C GLY A 693 -11.06 -25.32 -16.54
N GLN A 694 -11.22 -24.29 -17.36
CA GLN A 694 -12.44 -23.51 -17.51
C GLN A 694 -12.91 -23.49 -18.96
N ASP A 695 -14.17 -23.14 -19.15
CA ASP A 695 -14.69 -22.88 -20.49
C ASP A 695 -14.00 -21.67 -21.12
N VAL A 696 -13.55 -21.83 -22.36
CA VAL A 696 -12.89 -20.77 -23.11
C VAL A 696 -13.95 -19.88 -23.77
N PRO A 697 -13.87 -18.54 -23.63
CA PRO A 697 -14.81 -17.64 -24.28
C PRO A 697 -14.86 -17.80 -25.81
N ASP A 698 -16.08 -17.83 -26.37
CA ASP A 698 -16.33 -18.05 -27.81
C ASP A 698 -15.57 -17.06 -28.73
N LYS A 699 -15.26 -15.85 -28.23
CA LYS A 699 -14.52 -14.81 -28.96
C LYS A 699 -13.10 -15.23 -29.38
N TYR A 700 -12.54 -16.31 -28.82
CA TYR A 700 -11.23 -16.82 -29.18
C TYR A 700 -11.26 -17.86 -30.30
N PHE A 701 -12.43 -18.45 -30.57
CA PHE A 701 -12.59 -19.46 -31.61
C PHE A 701 -12.65 -18.82 -32.99
N LEU A 702 -12.03 -19.50 -33.96
CA LEU A 702 -12.03 -19.04 -35.35
C LEU A 702 -13.39 -19.29 -35.99
N SER A 703 -13.82 -18.35 -36.83
CA SER A 703 -15.00 -18.52 -37.66
C SER A 703 -14.67 -19.36 -38.90
N GLU A 704 -15.68 -20.04 -39.45
CA GLU A 704 -15.56 -20.80 -40.70
C GLU A 704 -15.03 -19.96 -41.87
N ARG A 705 -15.29 -18.65 -41.85
CA ARG A 705 -14.82 -17.71 -42.88
C ARG A 705 -13.31 -17.46 -42.82
N ILE A 706 -12.73 -17.39 -41.63
CA ILE A 706 -11.32 -17.02 -41.44
C ILE A 706 -10.42 -18.27 -41.49
N LEU A 707 -10.96 -19.42 -41.08
CA LEU A 707 -10.20 -20.67 -40.94
C LEU A 707 -9.40 -21.07 -42.21
N PRO A 708 -9.95 -21.03 -43.44
CA PRO A 708 -9.17 -21.39 -44.64
C PRO A 708 -7.97 -20.48 -44.88
N GLY A 709 -8.07 -19.20 -44.53
CA GLY A 709 -6.97 -18.24 -44.67
C GLY A 709 -5.84 -18.49 -43.67
N ILE A 710 -6.18 -18.87 -42.44
CA ILE A 710 -5.22 -19.20 -41.38
C ILE A 710 -4.51 -20.53 -41.67
N MET A 711 -5.24 -21.52 -42.19
CA MET A 711 -4.73 -22.85 -42.50
C MET A 711 -4.09 -22.97 -43.89
N CYS A 712 -3.83 -21.85 -44.58
CA CYS A 712 -3.18 -21.85 -45.89
C CYS A 712 -1.64 -21.86 -45.74
N GLU A 713 -0.94 -22.59 -46.61
CA GLU A 713 0.53 -22.70 -46.59
C GLU A 713 1.25 -21.39 -46.99
N GLY A 714 0.62 -20.52 -47.78
CA GLY A 714 1.31 -19.32 -48.26
C GLY A 714 0.73 -18.71 -49.53
N THR A 715 1.23 -17.53 -49.89
CA THR A 715 0.98 -16.88 -51.20
C THR A 715 2.22 -16.07 -51.59
N GLY A 716 2.74 -16.26 -52.81
CA GLY A 716 3.83 -15.44 -53.38
C GLY A 716 5.21 -15.65 -52.73
N GLY A 717 5.99 -16.62 -53.23
CA GLY A 717 7.41 -16.84 -52.90
C GLY A 717 7.72 -17.34 -51.47
N PHE A 718 6.79 -17.17 -50.52
CA PHE A 718 6.90 -17.63 -49.13
C PHE A 718 5.83 -18.70 -48.86
N SER A 719 6.27 -19.90 -48.47
CA SER A 719 5.41 -21.04 -48.10
C SER A 719 5.89 -21.64 -46.79
N MET A 720 4.97 -21.88 -45.86
CA MET A 720 5.21 -22.50 -44.57
C MET A 720 4.04 -23.40 -44.20
N LYS A 721 4.34 -24.65 -43.81
CA LYS A 721 3.31 -25.62 -43.46
C LYS A 721 2.51 -25.14 -42.22
N PRO A 722 1.17 -25.10 -42.29
CA PRO A 722 0.32 -24.74 -41.16
C PRO A 722 0.35 -25.88 -40.14
N GLU A 723 0.82 -25.60 -38.94
CA GLU A 723 0.81 -26.57 -37.83
C GLU A 723 0.21 -25.91 -36.60
N ILE A 724 -0.77 -26.59 -36.01
CA ILE A 724 -1.50 -26.18 -34.81
C ILE A 724 -1.23 -27.20 -33.70
N ASP A 725 -1.69 -26.92 -32.48
CA ASP A 725 -1.55 -27.84 -31.33
C ASP A 725 -0.09 -28.22 -31.00
N LEU A 726 0.83 -27.28 -31.23
CA LEU A 726 2.25 -27.50 -30.93
C LEU A 726 2.49 -27.76 -29.44
N GLU A 727 3.38 -28.69 -29.11
CA GLU A 727 3.82 -28.88 -27.72
C GLU A 727 4.66 -27.71 -27.21
N ILE A 728 5.46 -27.10 -28.11
CA ILE A 728 6.28 -25.93 -27.80
C ILE A 728 5.84 -24.80 -28.72
N ALA A 729 5.38 -23.70 -28.12
CA ALA A 729 4.88 -22.56 -28.85
C ALA A 729 5.96 -21.92 -29.72
N ARG A 730 5.54 -21.38 -30.87
CA ARG A 730 6.31 -20.41 -31.65
C ARG A 730 6.49 -19.11 -30.85
N PRO A 731 7.51 -18.29 -31.16
CA PRO A 731 7.70 -17.02 -30.47
C PRO A 731 6.46 -16.13 -30.61
N LEU A 732 5.95 -15.61 -29.50
CA LEU A 732 4.83 -14.66 -29.52
C LEU A 732 5.24 -13.37 -30.23
N MET A 733 4.45 -12.96 -31.23
CA MET A 733 4.67 -11.74 -32.00
C MET A 733 3.77 -10.61 -31.51
N SER A 734 4.28 -9.38 -31.50
CA SER A 734 3.48 -8.21 -31.12
C SER A 734 2.33 -7.92 -32.08
N THR A 735 2.39 -8.49 -33.29
CA THR A 735 1.36 -8.40 -34.33
C THR A 735 0.37 -9.56 -34.32
N MET A 736 0.46 -10.54 -33.41
CA MET A 736 -0.40 -11.73 -33.40
C MET A 736 -1.90 -11.43 -33.23
N HIS A 737 -2.24 -10.25 -32.71
CA HIS A 737 -3.62 -9.76 -32.66
C HIS A 737 -4.27 -9.65 -34.06
N LYS A 738 -3.46 -9.60 -35.12
CA LYS A 738 -3.91 -9.62 -36.53
C LYS A 738 -4.27 -11.01 -37.06
N MET A 739 -4.04 -12.07 -36.28
CA MET A 739 -4.31 -13.46 -36.65
C MET A 739 -3.55 -13.88 -37.93
N HIS A 740 -2.24 -14.06 -37.81
CA HIS A 740 -1.43 -14.55 -38.93
C HIS A 740 -1.70 -16.03 -39.19
N ARG A 741 -1.14 -16.56 -40.29
CA ARG A 741 -1.29 -17.97 -40.67
C ARG A 741 -0.78 -18.89 -39.56
N ALA A 742 -1.31 -20.11 -39.50
CA ALA A 742 -0.91 -21.12 -38.53
C ALA A 742 0.55 -21.59 -38.69
N GLY A 743 1.21 -21.28 -39.81
CA GLY A 743 2.66 -21.45 -39.93
C GLY A 743 3.47 -20.46 -39.07
N GLU A 744 2.91 -19.29 -38.79
CA GLU A 744 3.59 -18.16 -38.12
C GLU A 744 3.11 -17.99 -36.67
N ASP A 745 1.80 -18.10 -36.43
CA ASP A 745 1.18 -17.93 -35.12
C ASP A 745 0.88 -19.27 -34.42
N ASN A 746 0.43 -19.18 -33.16
CA ASN A 746 0.05 -20.33 -32.34
C ASN A 746 -1.48 -20.47 -32.28
N TYR A 747 -1.98 -21.64 -32.70
CA TYR A 747 -3.40 -22.01 -32.63
C TYR A 747 -3.54 -23.37 -31.97
N VAL A 748 -4.69 -23.57 -31.30
CA VAL A 748 -5.00 -24.79 -30.56
C VAL A 748 -6.43 -25.25 -30.85
N THR A 749 -6.66 -26.55 -30.69
CA THR A 749 -7.96 -27.19 -30.84
C THR A 749 -8.57 -27.43 -29.46
N THR A 750 -9.75 -26.87 -29.24
CA THR A 750 -10.52 -27.05 -28.00
C THR A 750 -11.93 -27.49 -28.39
N ASN A 751 -12.41 -28.60 -27.82
CA ASN A 751 -13.74 -29.16 -28.11
C ASN A 751 -14.02 -29.30 -29.62
N GLY A 752 -13.02 -29.75 -30.40
CA GLY A 752 -13.13 -29.95 -31.84
C GLY A 752 -13.13 -28.67 -32.69
N ARG A 753 -12.93 -27.49 -32.10
CA ARG A 753 -12.87 -26.20 -32.80
C ARG A 753 -11.49 -25.55 -32.63
N ILE A 754 -11.00 -24.93 -33.69
CA ILE A 754 -9.71 -24.22 -33.68
C ILE A 754 -9.91 -22.82 -33.10
N ARG A 755 -9.02 -22.41 -32.20
CA ARG A 755 -8.99 -21.10 -31.56
C ARG A 755 -7.57 -20.55 -31.49
N ARG A 756 -7.47 -19.23 -31.36
CA ARG A 756 -6.21 -18.56 -30.98
C ARG A 756 -6.00 -18.66 -29.47
N LEU A 757 -4.77 -18.44 -29.04
CA LEU A 757 -4.45 -18.31 -27.61
C LEU A 757 -5.17 -17.09 -27.00
N ALA A 758 -5.65 -17.21 -25.77
CA ALA A 758 -6.17 -16.10 -24.98
C ALA A 758 -5.02 -15.25 -24.40
N PRO A 759 -5.24 -13.96 -24.09
CA PRO A 759 -4.17 -13.10 -23.54
C PRO A 759 -3.50 -13.65 -22.28
N ARG A 760 -4.28 -14.33 -21.41
CA ARG A 760 -3.75 -15.01 -20.23
C ARG A 760 -2.76 -16.13 -20.58
N GLU A 761 -3.08 -16.93 -21.59
CA GLU A 761 -2.22 -18.03 -22.07
C GLU A 761 -0.92 -17.48 -22.68
N CYS A 762 -1.01 -16.35 -23.41
CA CYS A 762 0.16 -15.64 -23.90
C CYS A 762 1.06 -15.14 -22.76
N LEU A 763 0.50 -14.59 -21.68
CA LEU A 763 1.28 -14.17 -20.52
C LEU A 763 1.96 -15.34 -19.80
N ARG A 764 1.26 -16.48 -19.64
CA ARG A 764 1.82 -17.72 -19.09
C ARG A 764 3.01 -18.22 -19.92
N LEU A 765 2.91 -18.17 -21.24
CA LEU A 765 4.01 -18.47 -22.16
C LEU A 765 5.17 -17.46 -22.10
N MET A 766 5.00 -16.31 -21.46
CA MET A 766 6.07 -15.35 -21.18
C MET A 766 6.61 -15.46 -19.74
N GLY A 767 6.15 -16.44 -18.96
CA GLY A 767 6.58 -16.67 -17.58
C GLY A 767 5.86 -15.83 -16.52
N PHE A 768 4.83 -15.08 -16.90
CA PHE A 768 3.95 -14.39 -15.96
C PHE A 768 2.92 -15.36 -15.38
N THR A 769 2.82 -15.40 -14.05
CA THR A 769 1.81 -16.19 -13.33
C THR A 769 0.48 -15.44 -13.23
N ASP A 770 -0.58 -16.14 -12.81
CA ASP A 770 -1.95 -15.62 -12.88
C ASP A 770 -2.22 -14.45 -11.92
N ASP A 771 -1.32 -14.16 -10.98
CA ASP A 771 -1.33 -12.96 -10.13
C ASP A 771 -0.94 -11.68 -10.90
N PHE A 772 -0.44 -11.79 -12.13
CA PHE A 772 -0.34 -10.66 -13.04
C PHE A 772 -1.74 -10.19 -13.47
N LYS A 773 -2.05 -8.93 -13.23
CA LYS A 773 -3.35 -8.30 -13.54
C LYS A 773 -3.39 -7.82 -14.98
N ILE A 774 -4.40 -8.27 -15.74
CA ILE A 774 -4.69 -7.78 -17.09
C ILE A 774 -5.57 -6.53 -16.98
N ALA A 775 -4.98 -5.34 -17.16
CA ALA A 775 -5.66 -4.05 -16.97
C ALA A 775 -6.15 -3.39 -18.28
N VAL A 776 -5.94 -4.04 -19.42
CA VAL A 776 -6.24 -3.53 -20.78
C VAL A 776 -6.99 -4.57 -21.60
N ALA A 777 -7.55 -4.15 -22.74
CA ALA A 777 -8.24 -5.05 -23.65
C ALA A 777 -7.27 -6.05 -24.33
N ASP A 778 -7.83 -7.10 -24.93
CA ASP A 778 -7.09 -8.19 -25.56
C ASP A 778 -6.04 -7.71 -26.58
N THR A 779 -6.41 -6.78 -27.48
CA THR A 779 -5.49 -6.32 -28.56
C THR A 779 -4.21 -5.68 -28.01
N PRO A 780 -4.26 -4.67 -27.11
CA PRO A 780 -3.07 -4.18 -26.41
C PRO A 780 -2.31 -5.28 -25.65
N MET A 781 -3.01 -6.21 -25.00
CA MET A 781 -2.37 -7.26 -24.22
C MET A 781 -1.57 -8.24 -25.08
N TYR A 782 -2.10 -8.67 -26.24
CA TYR A 782 -1.34 -9.50 -27.19
C TYR A 782 -0.06 -8.81 -27.66
N LYS A 783 -0.17 -7.51 -27.97
CA LYS A 783 0.97 -6.70 -28.39
C LYS A 783 2.03 -6.60 -27.30
N GLN A 784 1.60 -6.34 -26.06
CA GLN A 784 2.44 -6.28 -24.87
C GLN A 784 3.15 -7.61 -24.58
N ALA A 785 2.42 -8.74 -24.62
CA ALA A 785 3.01 -10.07 -24.43
C ALA A 785 4.04 -10.38 -25.52
N GLY A 786 3.75 -10.07 -26.79
CA GLY A 786 4.68 -10.28 -27.90
C GLY A 786 5.95 -9.43 -27.84
N ASN A 787 5.87 -8.20 -27.30
CA ASN A 787 7.01 -7.31 -27.08
C ASN A 787 7.78 -7.61 -25.77
N SER A 788 7.21 -8.40 -24.86
CA SER A 788 7.83 -8.67 -23.56
C SER A 788 9.04 -9.61 -23.65
N VAL A 789 9.72 -9.77 -22.53
CA VAL A 789 10.84 -10.69 -22.31
C VAL A 789 10.36 -11.83 -21.41
N VAL A 790 10.91 -13.03 -21.60
CA VAL A 790 10.50 -14.19 -20.80
C VAL A 790 11.05 -14.07 -19.38
N VAL A 791 10.15 -14.04 -18.41
CA VAL A 791 10.45 -13.81 -16.99
C VAL A 791 11.48 -14.82 -16.47
N ASP A 792 11.32 -16.11 -16.75
CA ASP A 792 12.20 -17.17 -16.22
C ASP A 792 13.65 -17.06 -16.74
N VAL A 793 13.85 -16.49 -17.93
CA VAL A 793 15.19 -16.19 -18.47
C VAL A 793 15.80 -15.02 -17.70
N LEU A 794 15.04 -13.94 -17.49
CA LEU A 794 15.50 -12.80 -16.70
C LEU A 794 15.78 -13.19 -15.25
N MET A 795 14.98 -14.07 -14.65
CA MET A 795 15.22 -14.60 -13.31
C MET A 795 16.61 -15.24 -13.22
N GLY A 796 16.95 -16.13 -14.17
CA GLY A 796 18.26 -16.77 -14.20
C GLY A 796 19.41 -15.76 -14.36
N ILE A 797 19.27 -14.77 -15.25
CA ILE A 797 20.29 -13.74 -15.46
C ILE A 797 20.49 -12.90 -14.19
N ILE A 798 19.39 -12.42 -13.59
CA ILE A 798 19.42 -11.57 -12.39
C ILE A 798 20.05 -12.31 -11.22
N GLU A 799 19.74 -13.60 -11.01
CA GLU A 799 20.37 -14.40 -9.97
C GLU A 799 21.90 -14.44 -10.10
N GLU A 800 22.42 -14.63 -11.32
CA GLU A 800 23.87 -14.65 -11.55
C GLU A 800 24.50 -13.25 -11.41
N ILE A 801 23.80 -12.19 -11.82
CA ILE A 801 24.25 -10.81 -11.59
C ILE A 801 24.40 -10.53 -10.10
N LEU A 802 23.40 -10.90 -9.29
CA LEU A 802 23.42 -10.63 -7.86
C LEU A 802 24.51 -11.39 -7.13
N LYS A 803 24.85 -12.61 -7.56
CA LYS A 803 26.03 -13.31 -7.03
C LYS A 803 27.32 -12.52 -7.25
N CYS A 804 27.46 -11.84 -8.38
CA CYS A 804 28.63 -10.99 -8.63
C CYS A 804 28.60 -9.71 -7.79
N LEU A 805 27.43 -9.09 -7.62
CA LEU A 805 27.30 -7.83 -6.86
C LEU A 805 27.39 -8.04 -5.33
N GLU A 806 27.05 -9.22 -4.79
CA GLU A 806 27.12 -9.51 -3.35
C GLU A 806 28.55 -9.82 -2.87
N VAL A 807 29.46 -10.28 -3.74
CA VAL A 807 30.84 -10.67 -3.40
C VAL A 807 31.75 -9.48 -3.05
N GLU A 808 31.32 -8.25 -3.34
CA GLU A 808 32.08 -7.02 -3.08
C GLU A 808 31.62 -6.23 -1.83
N SER A 809 30.71 -6.79 -1.00
CA SER A 809 30.11 -6.10 0.18
C SER A 809 30.76 -6.44 1.52
#